data_AF-A0A349BTC9-F1
#
_entry.id   AF-A0A349BTC9-F1
#
_cell.length_a   1.000
_cell.length_b   1.000
_cell.length_c   1.000
_cell.angle_alpha   90.00
_cell.angle_beta   90.00
_cell.angle_gamma   90.00
#
_symmetry.space_group_name_H-M   'P 1'
#
loop_
_entity.id
_entity.type
_entity.pdbx_description
1 polymer ?
#
loop_
_entity_poly.entity_id
_entity_poly.type
_entity_poly.pdbx_seq_one_letter_code
_entity_poly.pdbx_strand_id
1 'polypeptide(L)'
;ILEYFISTHGARKGLADTALKTADAGYLTRRLHDVSQDVIVNIEDCETLRGVEVSPLKKNEDIVESLGERILGRVALHDIIDPRSNEIIVEAGQEIQDSEVTRIENAPIESVEVRSPLTCAAQYGICAKCYGRNLATGKMVQRGEAVGVIAAQSIGEPGTQLTLRTFHVGGVAGNISEENKLLAKFDGVAEIEDLKTVQGKDSEGNDAEIVISRTSEIKILDAKTKSVLSTNNIPYGSSLHIKDGAKLKKDAVICKWDPFNGVIVSEFTGKIVFENIEQGLTYQVEIDEQTGFQEKVISESRNKKLIPTLSIADKKGNILRSYNLPVGAHLIVNEGDQIQEGKVLVKIPRKSAKSGDITGGLPRVTELFEARNPSNPAVVSEIDGVVSFGKIKRGNREIIVESKFGDIKKYLVKLSNQILVQENDFVKAGMPLSDGSTTPADILKIKGPSAVQQYLVNEIQEVYRLQGVKINDKHFEVVVRQMMRKVRVMDPGDTIFLENQLVFRYDFIQENDNLYGMKIVEEVGDSENLKQGQIVSSRQLRDENSLLKREAKQLVVARDAAPATATPELQGITRASLQTKSFISAASFQETTKVLNEAAVSGKVDLLEGLKENVIVGHKIPAGTGLRVYNDIIVGSKDEYKSLLIDKEEEITF
;
A
#
# COMPACT_ATOMS: atom_id res chain seq x y z
N ILE A 1 27.93 -4.51 43.10
CA ILE A 1 27.01 -3.41 43.52
C ILE A 1 26.79 -2.41 42.40
N LEU A 2 27.85 -1.84 41.80
CA LEU A 2 27.72 -0.86 40.70
C LEU A 2 27.00 -1.42 39.45
N GLU A 3 27.34 -2.61 39.00
CA GLU A 3 26.66 -3.27 37.87
C GLU A 3 25.16 -3.50 38.13
N TYR A 4 24.81 -3.88 39.36
CA TYR A 4 23.42 -4.01 39.80
C TYR A 4 22.70 -2.65 39.81
N PHE A 5 23.36 -1.58 40.24
CA PHE A 5 22.78 -0.24 40.22
C PHE A 5 22.62 0.31 38.79
N ILE A 6 23.51 -0.03 37.87
CA ILE A 6 23.36 0.31 36.44
C ILE A 6 22.20 -0.47 35.83
N SER A 7 22.07 -1.77 36.14
CA SER A 7 20.98 -2.60 35.61
C SER A 7 19.60 -2.18 36.14
N THR A 8 19.48 -1.64 37.36
CA THR A 8 18.20 -1.15 37.88
C THR A 8 17.62 0.01 37.08
N HIS A 9 18.44 0.84 36.45
CA HIS A 9 17.96 1.92 35.57
C HIS A 9 17.26 1.36 34.33
N GLY A 10 17.86 0.35 33.70
CA GLY A 10 17.27 -0.38 32.58
C GLY A 10 15.97 -1.09 32.98
N ALA A 11 15.99 -1.82 34.11
CA ALA A 11 14.83 -2.53 34.62
C ALA A 11 13.68 -1.59 34.99
N ARG A 12 13.97 -0.46 35.66
CA ARG A 12 12.96 0.55 36.03
C ARG A 12 12.33 1.20 34.79
N LYS A 13 13.15 1.51 33.78
CA LYS A 13 12.65 2.04 32.50
C LYS A 13 11.73 1.02 31.81
N GLY A 14 12.14 -0.24 31.73
CA GLY A 14 11.33 -1.31 31.15
C GLY A 14 9.98 -1.48 31.84
N LEU A 15 9.96 -1.49 33.18
CA LEU A 15 8.72 -1.59 33.97
C LEU A 15 7.81 -0.38 33.81
N ALA A 16 8.36 0.84 33.83
CA ALA A 16 7.58 2.07 33.66
C ALA A 16 6.94 2.14 32.25
N ASP A 17 7.72 1.83 31.20
CA ASP A 17 7.23 1.81 29.83
C ASP A 17 6.15 0.73 29.64
N THR A 18 6.35 -0.45 30.24
CA THR A 18 5.36 -1.54 30.23
C THR A 18 4.03 -1.08 30.86
N ALA A 19 4.08 -0.42 32.01
CA ALA A 19 2.89 0.06 32.71
C ALA A 19 2.14 1.16 31.91
N LEU A 20 2.86 2.05 31.24
CA LEU A 20 2.26 3.15 30.48
C LEU A 20 1.75 2.73 29.09
N LYS A 21 2.58 2.02 28.31
CA LYS A 21 2.29 1.71 26.90
C LYS A 21 1.23 0.63 26.71
N THR A 22 0.97 -0.20 27.72
CA THR A 22 -0.15 -1.16 27.70
C THR A 22 -1.49 -0.44 27.54
N ALA A 23 -1.64 0.76 28.11
CA ALA A 23 -2.85 1.56 27.95
C ALA A 23 -3.03 2.00 26.48
N ASP A 24 -1.96 2.40 25.80
CA ASP A 24 -2.01 2.80 24.38
C ASP A 24 -2.39 1.61 23.48
N ALA A 25 -1.86 0.42 23.75
CA ALA A 25 -2.21 -0.80 23.03
C ALA A 25 -3.67 -1.21 23.23
N GLY A 26 -4.14 -1.21 24.48
CA GLY A 26 -5.55 -1.49 24.79
C GLY A 26 -6.49 -0.48 24.15
N TYR A 27 -6.08 0.79 24.11
CA TYR A 27 -6.83 1.85 23.47
C TYR A 27 -6.87 1.70 21.93
N LEU A 28 -5.77 1.27 21.29
CA LEU A 28 -5.77 0.88 19.88
C LEU A 28 -6.74 -0.28 19.61
N THR A 29 -6.70 -1.33 20.42
CA THR A 29 -7.62 -2.48 20.31
C THR A 29 -9.09 -2.05 20.37
N ARG A 30 -9.42 -1.12 21.28
CA ARG A 30 -10.76 -0.54 21.35
C ARG A 30 -11.14 0.18 20.05
N ARG A 31 -10.25 1.02 19.51
CA ARG A 31 -10.48 1.72 18.22
C ARG A 31 -10.68 0.76 17.06
N LEU A 32 -9.87 -0.31 17.00
CA LEU A 32 -9.97 -1.35 15.99
C LEU A 32 -11.33 -2.07 16.07
N HIS A 33 -11.82 -2.36 17.27
CA HIS A 33 -13.14 -2.93 17.46
C HIS A 33 -14.24 -1.98 16.99
N ASP A 34 -14.16 -0.70 17.39
CA ASP A 34 -15.18 0.30 17.05
C ASP A 34 -15.31 0.55 15.54
N VAL A 35 -14.21 0.47 14.79
CA VAL A 35 -14.24 0.66 13.33
C VAL A 35 -14.69 -0.59 12.57
N SER A 36 -14.45 -1.79 13.11
CA SER A 36 -14.64 -3.05 12.39
C SER A 36 -15.82 -3.90 12.85
N GLN A 37 -16.46 -3.59 13.98
CA GLN A 37 -17.57 -4.38 14.55
C GLN A 37 -18.72 -4.66 13.57
N ASP A 38 -19.00 -3.76 12.62
CA ASP A 38 -20.10 -3.90 11.66
C ASP A 38 -19.73 -4.81 10.48
N VAL A 39 -18.52 -5.38 10.46
CA VAL A 39 -18.06 -6.30 9.42
C VAL A 39 -18.43 -7.73 9.80
N ILE A 40 -19.56 -8.18 9.26
CA ILE A 40 -20.10 -9.52 9.43
C ILE A 40 -20.19 -10.21 8.05
N VAL A 41 -20.06 -11.53 8.01
CA VAL A 41 -20.29 -12.29 6.78
C VAL A 41 -21.80 -12.40 6.53
N ASN A 42 -22.32 -11.69 5.52
CA ASN A 42 -23.78 -11.64 5.27
C ASN A 42 -24.24 -12.49 4.08
N ILE A 43 -23.38 -12.62 3.08
CA ILE A 43 -23.67 -13.34 1.84
C ILE A 43 -22.53 -14.33 1.52
N GLU A 44 -22.79 -15.32 0.68
CA GLU A 44 -21.75 -16.28 0.27
C GLU A 44 -20.79 -15.70 -0.78
N ASP A 45 -21.34 -15.09 -1.82
CA ASP A 45 -20.58 -14.53 -2.93
C ASP A 45 -21.08 -13.12 -3.27
N CYS A 46 -20.17 -12.17 -3.45
CA CYS A 46 -20.49 -10.83 -3.95
C CYS A 46 -20.25 -10.64 -5.44
N GLU A 47 -19.85 -11.71 -6.15
CA GLU A 47 -19.61 -11.73 -7.61
C GLU A 47 -18.61 -10.68 -8.11
N THR A 48 -17.77 -10.16 -7.21
CA THR A 48 -16.73 -9.20 -7.59
C THR A 48 -15.73 -9.88 -8.54
N LEU A 49 -15.50 -9.23 -9.67
CA LEU A 49 -14.44 -9.59 -10.63
C LEU A 49 -13.09 -8.99 -10.25
N ARG A 50 -13.00 -8.34 -9.07
CA ARG A 50 -11.80 -7.67 -8.60
C ARG A 50 -11.12 -8.50 -7.51
N GLY A 51 -9.83 -8.75 -7.68
CA GLY A 51 -8.96 -9.37 -6.68
C GLY A 51 -7.83 -8.47 -6.25
N VAL A 52 -6.96 -9.04 -5.43
CA VAL A 52 -5.66 -8.48 -5.06
C VAL A 52 -4.61 -9.45 -5.55
N GLU A 53 -3.59 -8.93 -6.21
CA GLU A 53 -2.41 -9.69 -6.58
C GLU A 53 -1.54 -9.88 -5.33
N VAL A 54 -1.37 -11.13 -4.91
CA VAL A 54 -0.57 -11.50 -3.76
C VAL A 54 0.75 -12.08 -4.22
N SER A 55 1.84 -11.50 -3.76
CA SER A 55 3.22 -11.96 -3.97
C SER A 55 3.85 -12.36 -2.63
N PRO A 56 4.96 -13.12 -2.60
CA PRO A 56 5.74 -13.29 -1.38
C PRO A 56 6.11 -11.94 -0.76
N LEU A 57 6.04 -11.84 0.57
CA LEU A 57 6.52 -10.65 1.28
C LEU A 57 8.04 -10.76 1.40
N LYS A 58 8.75 -9.96 0.59
CA LYS A 58 10.21 -9.91 0.57
C LYS A 58 10.69 -8.66 1.30
N LYS A 59 11.70 -8.83 2.14
CA LYS A 59 12.47 -7.71 2.68
C LYS A 59 13.86 -7.78 2.06
N ASN A 60 14.14 -6.85 1.14
CA ASN A 60 15.26 -7.00 0.21
C ASN A 60 15.10 -8.31 -0.61
N GLU A 61 15.99 -9.28 -0.44
CA GLU A 61 15.90 -10.61 -1.06
C GLU A 61 15.44 -11.73 -0.11
N ASP A 62 15.37 -11.46 1.20
CA ASP A 62 14.88 -12.43 2.18
C ASP A 62 13.36 -12.57 2.10
N ILE A 63 12.90 -13.80 1.89
CA ILE A 63 11.47 -14.14 1.93
C ILE A 63 11.04 -14.19 3.40
N VAL A 64 10.36 -13.14 3.86
CA VAL A 64 9.78 -13.07 5.20
C VAL A 64 8.53 -13.95 5.29
N GLU A 65 7.75 -13.99 4.21
CA GLU A 65 6.54 -14.79 4.09
C GLU A 65 6.45 -15.39 2.68
N SER A 66 6.31 -16.72 2.59
CA SER A 66 6.17 -17.41 1.30
C SER A 66 4.83 -17.07 0.65
N LEU A 67 4.73 -17.27 -0.66
CA LEU A 67 3.46 -17.14 -1.37
C LEU A 67 2.40 -18.06 -0.77
N GLY A 68 2.78 -19.31 -0.44
CA GLY A 68 1.91 -20.31 0.14
C GLY A 68 1.27 -19.90 1.46
N GLU A 69 2.06 -19.35 2.40
CA GLU A 69 1.53 -18.86 3.69
C GLU A 69 0.48 -17.76 3.50
N ARG A 70 0.64 -16.88 2.49
CA ARG A 70 -0.28 -15.75 2.26
C ARG A 70 -1.58 -16.14 1.57
N ILE A 71 -1.54 -17.12 0.67
CA ILE A 71 -2.69 -17.55 -0.13
C ILE A 71 -3.51 -18.64 0.54
N LEU A 72 -2.96 -19.36 1.53
CA LEU A 72 -3.64 -20.46 2.20
C LEU A 72 -5.02 -20.05 2.75
N GLY A 73 -6.05 -20.80 2.36
CA GLY A 73 -7.42 -20.54 2.78
C GLY A 73 -8.01 -19.24 2.23
N ARG A 74 -7.45 -18.69 1.15
CA ARG A 74 -8.11 -17.67 0.31
C ARG A 74 -8.80 -18.33 -0.87
N VAL A 75 -9.61 -17.57 -1.58
CA VAL A 75 -10.31 -18.02 -2.80
C VAL A 75 -9.61 -17.46 -4.03
N ALA A 76 -9.30 -18.31 -5.00
CA ALA A 76 -8.70 -17.90 -6.27
C ALA A 76 -9.69 -17.03 -7.07
N LEU A 77 -9.22 -15.93 -7.68
CA LEU A 77 -10.06 -15.11 -8.57
C LEU A 77 -10.11 -15.72 -9.98
N HIS A 78 -8.96 -16.15 -10.48
CA HIS A 78 -8.77 -16.76 -11.79
C HIS A 78 -8.17 -18.16 -11.63
N ASP A 79 -8.24 -18.96 -12.69
CA ASP A 79 -7.62 -20.28 -12.74
C ASP A 79 -6.10 -20.13 -12.52
N ILE A 80 -5.57 -20.86 -11.54
CA ILE A 80 -4.14 -20.89 -11.26
C ILE A 80 -3.55 -22.02 -12.10
N ILE A 81 -2.75 -21.66 -13.10
CA ILE A 81 -2.18 -22.60 -14.08
C ILE A 81 -0.68 -22.73 -13.82
N ASP A 82 -0.14 -23.94 -13.84
CA ASP A 82 1.31 -24.15 -13.85
C ASP A 82 1.88 -23.77 -15.24
N PRO A 83 2.78 -22.77 -15.34
CA PRO A 83 3.36 -22.35 -16.61
C PRO A 83 4.15 -23.44 -17.36
N ARG A 84 4.58 -24.51 -16.67
CA ARG A 84 5.38 -25.58 -17.26
C ARG A 84 4.54 -26.67 -17.90
N SER A 85 3.47 -27.09 -17.21
CA SER A 85 2.61 -28.20 -17.64
C SER A 85 1.33 -27.74 -18.33
N ASN A 86 0.95 -26.46 -18.19
CA ASN A 86 -0.37 -25.93 -18.53
C ASN A 86 -1.54 -26.65 -17.83
N GLU A 87 -1.28 -27.32 -16.72
CA GLU A 87 -2.34 -27.92 -15.89
C GLU A 87 -2.91 -26.88 -14.93
N ILE A 88 -4.24 -26.91 -14.76
CA ILE A 88 -4.95 -26.09 -13.78
C ILE A 88 -4.71 -26.69 -12.39
N ILE A 89 -4.09 -25.91 -11.50
CA ILE A 89 -3.85 -26.30 -10.10
C ILE A 89 -5.11 -26.04 -9.28
N VAL A 90 -5.71 -24.85 -9.43
CA VAL A 90 -6.91 -24.40 -8.72
C VAL A 90 -7.84 -23.69 -9.70
N GLU A 91 -9.11 -24.04 -9.70
CA GLU A 91 -10.13 -23.38 -10.52
C GLU A 91 -10.57 -22.03 -9.91
N ALA A 92 -11.01 -21.11 -10.76
CA ALA A 92 -11.54 -19.82 -10.37
C ALA A 92 -12.72 -19.98 -9.38
N GLY A 93 -12.66 -19.26 -8.26
CA GLY A 93 -13.69 -19.28 -7.23
C GLY A 93 -13.60 -20.43 -6.23
N GLN A 94 -12.59 -21.30 -6.32
CA GLN A 94 -12.31 -22.33 -5.32
C GLN A 94 -11.38 -21.85 -4.19
N GLU A 95 -11.54 -22.45 -3.00
CA GLU A 95 -10.68 -22.21 -1.84
C GLU A 95 -9.34 -22.93 -2.01
N ILE A 96 -8.24 -22.21 -1.81
CA ILE A 96 -6.88 -22.72 -1.92
C ILE A 96 -6.54 -23.56 -0.68
N GLN A 97 -6.39 -24.87 -0.88
CA GLN A 97 -6.09 -25.86 0.16
C GLN A 97 -4.58 -26.14 0.31
N ASP A 98 -4.20 -26.75 1.44
CA ASP A 98 -2.81 -27.08 1.77
C ASP A 98 -2.10 -27.94 0.69
N SER A 99 -2.83 -28.84 0.02
CA SER A 99 -2.32 -29.68 -1.07
C SER A 99 -1.99 -28.87 -2.34
N GLU A 100 -2.79 -27.87 -2.64
CA GLU A 100 -2.65 -26.99 -3.79
C GLU A 100 -1.53 -25.98 -3.57
N VAL A 101 -1.40 -25.44 -2.34
CA VAL A 101 -0.28 -24.57 -1.95
C VAL A 101 1.06 -25.23 -2.24
N THR A 102 1.22 -26.51 -1.87
CA THR A 102 2.45 -27.25 -2.13
C THR A 102 2.76 -27.35 -3.64
N ARG A 103 1.74 -27.44 -4.50
CA ARG A 103 1.92 -27.43 -5.96
C ARG A 103 2.31 -26.04 -6.46
N ILE A 104 1.66 -24.99 -5.95
CA ILE A 104 1.93 -23.59 -6.31
C ILE A 104 3.37 -23.21 -5.94
N GLU A 105 3.86 -23.60 -4.76
CA GLU A 105 5.24 -23.29 -4.33
C GLU A 105 6.32 -24.03 -5.15
N ASN A 106 5.98 -25.18 -5.75
CA ASN A 106 6.89 -25.91 -6.64
C ASN A 106 6.84 -25.42 -8.10
N ALA A 107 5.75 -24.74 -8.48
CA ALA A 107 5.59 -24.13 -9.78
C ALA A 107 6.33 -22.77 -9.85
N PRO A 108 6.78 -22.31 -11.03
CA PRO A 108 7.43 -21.01 -11.19
C PRO A 108 6.39 -19.86 -11.21
N ILE A 109 5.60 -19.75 -10.13
CA ILE A 109 4.55 -18.73 -9.97
C ILE A 109 5.05 -17.68 -8.98
N GLU A 110 5.19 -16.43 -9.43
CA GLU A 110 5.66 -15.32 -8.58
C GLU A 110 4.51 -14.61 -7.83
N SER A 111 3.31 -14.59 -8.41
CA SER A 111 2.13 -13.96 -7.84
C SER A 111 0.84 -14.69 -8.21
N VAL A 112 -0.19 -14.55 -7.38
CA VAL A 112 -1.52 -15.13 -7.60
C VAL A 112 -2.58 -14.07 -7.31
N GLU A 113 -3.58 -13.98 -8.18
CA GLU A 113 -4.75 -13.15 -7.94
C GLU A 113 -5.79 -13.88 -7.09
N VAL A 114 -6.05 -13.33 -5.91
CA VAL A 114 -6.99 -13.88 -4.94
C VAL A 114 -8.09 -12.89 -4.61
N ARG A 115 -9.23 -13.40 -4.17
CA ARG A 115 -10.29 -12.59 -3.58
C ARG A 115 -9.83 -12.08 -2.20
N SER A 116 -10.25 -10.86 -1.87
CA SER A 116 -9.87 -10.18 -0.64
C SER A 116 -11.08 -9.44 -0.04
N PRO A 117 -11.15 -9.23 1.28
CA PRO A 117 -12.09 -8.30 1.89
C PRO A 117 -11.96 -6.88 1.33
N LEU A 118 -10.77 -6.46 0.86
CA LEU A 118 -10.54 -5.13 0.26
C LEU A 118 -11.39 -4.87 -0.98
N THR A 119 -11.55 -5.89 -1.84
CA THR A 119 -12.26 -5.80 -3.12
C THR A 119 -13.70 -6.31 -3.06
N CYS A 120 -14.18 -6.65 -1.86
CA CYS A 120 -15.52 -7.18 -1.66
C CYS A 120 -16.59 -6.13 -1.98
N ALA A 121 -17.48 -6.47 -2.92
CA ALA A 121 -18.59 -5.63 -3.37
C ALA A 121 -19.88 -5.82 -2.54
N ALA A 122 -19.84 -6.60 -1.44
CA ALA A 122 -20.99 -6.78 -0.57
C ALA A 122 -21.45 -5.44 0.04
N GLN A 123 -22.75 -5.17 -0.03
CA GLN A 123 -23.36 -3.92 0.43
C GLN A 123 -23.17 -3.72 1.95
N TYR A 124 -23.45 -4.78 2.71
CA TYR A 124 -23.33 -4.81 4.16
C TYR A 124 -22.37 -5.93 4.55
N GLY A 125 -21.40 -5.62 5.42
CA GLY A 125 -20.41 -6.60 5.85
C GLY A 125 -19.53 -7.07 4.69
N ILE A 126 -19.19 -8.36 4.66
CA ILE A 126 -18.41 -9.00 3.57
C ILE A 126 -19.06 -10.30 3.12
N CYS A 127 -18.65 -10.82 1.96
CA CYS A 127 -19.04 -12.16 1.51
C CYS A 127 -18.07 -13.24 2.00
N ALA A 128 -18.55 -14.48 2.10
CA ALA A 128 -17.76 -15.62 2.53
C ALA A 128 -16.55 -15.84 1.61
N LYS A 129 -16.74 -15.82 0.28
CA LYS A 129 -15.66 -16.05 -0.68
C LYS A 129 -14.55 -14.99 -0.66
N CYS A 130 -14.86 -13.74 -0.32
CA CYS A 130 -13.84 -12.70 -0.20
C CYS A 130 -12.98 -12.84 1.07
N TYR A 131 -13.51 -13.47 2.13
CA TYR A 131 -12.75 -13.72 3.36
C TYR A 131 -12.03 -15.08 3.34
N GLY A 132 -12.69 -16.10 2.76
CA GLY A 132 -12.19 -17.46 2.65
C GLY A 132 -12.35 -18.25 3.95
N ARG A 133 -11.31 -19.00 4.30
CA ARG A 133 -11.25 -19.90 5.45
C ARG A 133 -11.24 -19.15 6.78
N ASN A 134 -12.05 -19.60 7.72
CA ASN A 134 -11.92 -19.27 9.13
C ASN A 134 -10.71 -20.01 9.71
N LEU A 135 -9.75 -19.24 10.24
CA LEU A 135 -8.49 -19.77 10.76
C LEU A 135 -8.66 -20.53 12.08
N ALA A 136 -9.74 -20.30 12.83
CA ALA A 136 -10.00 -20.98 14.09
C ALA A 136 -10.63 -22.37 13.89
N THR A 137 -11.51 -22.52 12.89
CA THR A 137 -12.22 -23.78 12.62
C THR A 137 -11.61 -24.58 11.48
N GLY A 138 -10.77 -23.95 10.66
CA GLY A 138 -10.19 -24.56 9.46
C GLY A 138 -11.21 -24.84 8.36
N LYS A 139 -12.38 -24.20 8.39
CA LYS A 139 -13.44 -24.33 7.38
C LYS A 139 -13.77 -22.98 6.76
N MET A 140 -14.44 -22.98 5.61
CA MET A 140 -15.00 -21.75 5.02
C MET A 140 -15.89 -21.00 6.02
N VAL A 141 -15.76 -19.68 6.06
CA VAL A 141 -16.60 -18.86 6.95
C VAL A 141 -18.08 -19.01 6.61
N GLN A 142 -18.92 -18.99 7.65
CA GLN A 142 -20.36 -19.08 7.53
C GLN A 142 -21.03 -17.70 7.64
N ARG A 143 -22.27 -17.62 7.13
CA ARG A 143 -23.10 -16.42 7.32
C ARG A 143 -23.33 -16.18 8.81
N GLY A 144 -23.11 -14.94 9.24
CA GLY A 144 -23.23 -14.48 10.62
C GLY A 144 -21.90 -14.40 11.36
N GLU A 145 -20.78 -14.88 10.79
CA GLU A 145 -19.50 -14.76 11.46
C GLU A 145 -19.06 -13.29 11.58
N ALA A 146 -18.76 -12.85 12.81
CA ALA A 146 -18.31 -11.51 13.14
C ALA A 146 -16.80 -11.34 12.89
N VAL A 147 -16.40 -11.49 11.64
CA VAL A 147 -15.01 -11.41 11.15
C VAL A 147 -14.32 -10.08 11.48
N GLY A 148 -15.06 -8.98 11.59
CA GLY A 148 -14.53 -7.70 12.04
C GLY A 148 -14.00 -7.71 13.47
N VAL A 149 -14.82 -8.23 14.40
CA VAL A 149 -14.43 -8.36 15.81
C VAL A 149 -13.23 -9.30 15.95
N ILE A 150 -13.25 -10.43 15.22
CA ILE A 150 -12.13 -11.38 15.19
C ILE A 150 -10.85 -10.68 14.70
N ALA A 151 -10.92 -9.95 13.58
CA ALA A 151 -9.78 -9.21 13.05
C ALA A 151 -9.23 -8.16 14.04
N ALA A 152 -10.10 -7.39 14.69
CA ALA A 152 -9.68 -6.40 15.68
C ALA A 152 -8.94 -7.05 16.87
N GLN A 153 -9.43 -8.19 17.35
CA GLN A 153 -8.79 -8.92 18.44
C GLN A 153 -7.46 -9.56 18.02
N SER A 154 -7.42 -10.19 16.84
CA SER A 154 -6.21 -10.80 16.27
C SER A 154 -5.08 -9.81 16.04
N ILE A 155 -5.40 -8.51 15.90
CA ILE A 155 -4.40 -7.44 15.78
C ILE A 155 -4.09 -6.85 17.17
N GLY A 156 -5.11 -6.52 17.95
CA GLY A 156 -4.97 -5.79 19.20
C GLY A 156 -4.34 -6.60 20.35
N GLU A 157 -4.66 -7.89 20.47
CA GLU A 157 -4.11 -8.76 21.52
C GLU A 157 -2.59 -8.93 21.34
N PRO A 158 -2.07 -9.30 20.15
CA PRO A 158 -0.62 -9.30 19.93
C PRO A 158 -0.01 -7.91 20.02
N GLY A 159 -0.71 -6.84 19.61
CA GLY A 159 -0.23 -5.46 19.75
C GLY A 159 0.06 -5.07 21.21
N THR A 160 -0.74 -5.58 22.14
CA THR A 160 -0.47 -5.44 23.59
C THR A 160 0.75 -6.26 24.00
N GLN A 161 0.89 -7.49 23.50
CA GLN A 161 2.09 -8.30 23.74
C GLN A 161 3.37 -7.65 23.19
N LEU A 162 3.29 -6.93 22.06
CA LEU A 162 4.44 -6.20 21.51
C LEU A 162 4.98 -5.22 22.56
N THR A 163 4.10 -4.40 23.14
CA THR A 163 4.51 -3.42 24.15
C THR A 163 5.17 -4.04 25.39
N LEU A 164 4.81 -5.28 25.72
CA LEU A 164 5.41 -6.04 26.82
C LEU A 164 6.76 -6.68 26.45
N ARG A 165 6.97 -7.08 25.20
CA ARG A 165 8.16 -7.85 24.76
C ARG A 165 9.32 -7.01 24.27
N THR A 166 9.08 -5.85 23.65
CA THR A 166 10.08 -5.12 22.84
C THR A 166 11.37 -4.73 23.58
N PHE A 167 11.40 -4.66 24.92
CA PHE A 167 12.53 -4.07 25.64
C PHE A 167 13.57 -5.03 26.23
N HIS A 168 13.37 -6.35 26.15
CA HIS A 168 14.42 -7.32 26.51
C HIS A 168 15.51 -7.44 25.43
N VAL A 169 15.22 -6.98 24.21
CA VAL A 169 16.15 -7.02 23.06
C VAL A 169 17.01 -5.75 22.97
N GLY A 170 16.75 -4.73 23.79
CA GLY A 170 17.48 -3.45 23.78
C GLY A 170 18.98 -3.53 24.10
N GLY A 171 19.51 -4.70 24.44
CA GLY A 171 20.94 -4.96 24.67
C GLY A 171 21.68 -5.65 23.52
N VAL A 172 20.97 -6.19 22.51
CA VAL A 172 21.60 -6.89 21.38
C VAL A 172 21.09 -6.26 20.10
N ALA A 173 21.83 -5.26 19.61
CA ALA A 173 21.69 -4.80 18.23
C ALA A 173 22.15 -5.96 17.33
N GLY A 174 21.23 -6.87 17.02
CA GLY A 174 21.45 -7.88 16.00
C GLY A 174 21.63 -7.17 14.68
N ASN A 175 22.87 -7.10 14.18
CA ASN A 175 23.15 -6.69 12.82
C ASN A 175 22.47 -7.73 11.92
N ILE A 176 21.34 -7.37 11.32
CA ILE A 176 20.79 -8.10 10.20
C ILE A 176 21.87 -8.04 9.12
N SER A 177 22.36 -9.20 8.68
CA SER A 177 23.39 -9.25 7.64
C SER A 177 22.79 -8.69 6.35
N GLU A 178 23.29 -7.55 5.89
CA GLU A 178 22.88 -7.02 4.59
C GLU A 178 23.51 -7.88 3.47
N GLU A 179 22.66 -8.40 2.60
CA GLU A 179 23.13 -9.12 1.41
C GLU A 179 23.70 -8.15 0.37
N ASN A 180 24.78 -8.59 -0.29
CA ASN A 180 25.58 -7.78 -1.21
C ASN A 180 25.61 -8.35 -2.63
N LYS A 181 24.72 -9.28 -2.96
CA LYS A 181 24.71 -10.02 -4.23
C LYS A 181 23.29 -10.35 -4.69
N LEU A 182 23.06 -10.31 -6.00
CA LEU A 182 21.83 -10.76 -6.65
C LEU A 182 22.06 -12.14 -7.27
N LEU A 183 21.19 -13.11 -6.97
CA LEU A 183 21.28 -14.49 -7.45
C LEU A 183 20.13 -14.82 -8.43
N ALA A 184 20.42 -15.64 -9.44
CA ALA A 184 19.42 -16.13 -10.38
C ALA A 184 18.50 -17.18 -9.72
N LYS A 185 17.19 -16.91 -9.64
CA LYS A 185 16.21 -17.80 -8.98
C LYS A 185 15.87 -19.05 -9.80
N PHE A 186 15.99 -18.95 -11.12
CA PHE A 186 15.62 -20.00 -12.06
C PHE A 186 16.70 -20.18 -13.12
N ASP A 187 16.75 -21.37 -13.70
CA ASP A 187 17.54 -21.60 -14.92
C ASP A 187 16.87 -20.86 -16.09
N GLY A 188 17.64 -20.12 -16.87
CA GLY A 188 17.08 -19.30 -17.95
C GLY A 188 18.10 -18.51 -18.75
N VAL A 189 17.61 -17.64 -19.62
CA VAL A 189 18.41 -16.68 -20.38
C VAL A 189 18.17 -15.29 -19.80
N ALA A 190 19.23 -14.57 -19.46
CA ALA A 190 19.13 -13.19 -19.00
C ALA A 190 18.88 -12.25 -20.17
N GLU A 191 17.88 -11.39 -20.06
CA GLU A 191 17.63 -10.24 -20.93
C GLU A 191 17.67 -8.98 -20.05
N ILE A 192 18.58 -8.05 -20.36
CA ILE A 192 18.77 -6.84 -19.55
C ILE A 192 18.30 -5.62 -20.35
N GLU A 193 17.33 -4.89 -19.80
CA GLU A 193 16.82 -3.65 -20.38
C GLU A 193 17.59 -2.43 -19.85
N ASP A 194 17.81 -1.44 -20.72
CA ASP A 194 18.49 -0.16 -20.41
C ASP A 194 19.87 -0.30 -19.74
N LEU A 195 20.67 -1.28 -20.17
CA LEU A 195 22.01 -1.50 -19.61
C LEU A 195 23.03 -0.48 -20.14
N LYS A 196 23.63 0.29 -19.22
CA LYS A 196 24.86 1.05 -19.48
C LYS A 196 25.92 0.60 -18.48
N THR A 197 27.07 0.15 -18.98
CA THR A 197 28.20 -0.27 -18.16
C THR A 197 29.46 0.50 -18.53
N VAL A 198 30.34 0.65 -17.55
CA VAL A 198 31.71 1.15 -17.74
C VAL A 198 32.68 0.12 -17.17
N GLN A 199 33.86 0.00 -17.78
CA GLN A 199 34.92 -0.82 -17.21
C GLN A 199 35.55 -0.08 -16.04
N GLY A 200 35.56 -0.71 -14.87
CA GLY A 200 36.13 -0.15 -13.65
C GLY A 200 36.80 -1.23 -12.81
N LYS A 201 37.15 -0.86 -11.58
CA LYS A 201 37.68 -1.79 -10.58
C LYS A 201 36.67 -1.99 -9.47
N ASP A 202 36.47 -3.23 -9.06
CA ASP A 202 35.62 -3.56 -7.90
C ASP A 202 36.29 -3.16 -6.57
N SER A 203 35.57 -3.36 -5.46
CA SER A 203 36.04 -3.10 -4.10
C SER A 203 37.27 -3.94 -3.69
N GLU A 204 37.57 -5.02 -4.42
CA GLU A 204 38.69 -5.94 -4.20
C GLU A 204 39.86 -5.66 -5.17
N GLY A 205 39.72 -4.70 -6.08
CA GLY A 205 40.73 -4.29 -7.06
C GLY A 205 40.73 -5.08 -8.37
N ASN A 206 39.73 -5.94 -8.61
CA ASN A 206 39.59 -6.71 -9.85
C ASN A 206 38.89 -5.89 -10.94
N ASP A 207 39.21 -6.15 -12.21
CA ASP A 207 38.50 -5.54 -13.34
C ASP A 207 37.05 -6.05 -13.38
N ALA A 208 36.10 -5.12 -13.27
CA ALA A 208 34.67 -5.41 -13.25
C ALA A 208 33.89 -4.41 -14.10
N GLU A 209 32.81 -4.87 -14.73
CA GLU A 209 31.85 -3.99 -15.40
C GLU A 209 30.93 -3.36 -14.35
N ILE A 210 31.00 -2.04 -14.21
CA ILE A 210 30.19 -1.30 -13.25
C ILE A 210 28.98 -0.73 -13.96
N VAL A 211 27.80 -0.94 -13.39
CA VAL A 211 26.53 -0.47 -13.93
C VAL A 211 26.35 1.02 -13.61
N ILE A 212 26.18 1.84 -14.65
CA ILE A 212 25.94 3.29 -14.53
C ILE A 212 24.49 3.69 -14.83
N SER A 213 23.67 2.74 -15.25
CA SER A 213 22.22 2.92 -15.39
C SER A 213 21.51 2.76 -14.04
N ARG A 214 20.55 3.65 -13.75
CA ARG A 214 19.76 3.63 -12.50
C ARG A 214 18.45 2.85 -12.62
N THR A 215 18.00 2.59 -13.85
CA THR A 215 16.71 1.97 -14.17
C THR A 215 16.88 0.63 -14.89
N SER A 216 18.05 -0.01 -14.82
CA SER A 216 18.26 -1.30 -15.46
C SER A 216 17.46 -2.41 -14.79
N GLU A 217 16.71 -3.15 -15.59
CA GLU A 217 15.92 -4.30 -15.16
C GLU A 217 16.48 -5.54 -15.86
N ILE A 218 16.64 -6.64 -15.12
CA ILE A 218 16.98 -7.95 -15.66
C ILE A 218 15.77 -8.87 -15.63
N LYS A 219 15.43 -9.42 -16.79
CA LYS A 219 14.41 -10.44 -16.99
C LYS A 219 15.10 -11.78 -17.21
N ILE A 220 14.71 -12.80 -16.45
CA ILE A 220 15.16 -14.19 -16.67
C ILE A 220 14.08 -14.88 -17.50
N LEU A 221 14.40 -15.25 -18.74
CA LEU A 221 13.49 -15.95 -19.66
C LEU A 221 13.71 -17.46 -19.60
N ASP A 222 12.64 -18.24 -19.75
CA ASP A 222 12.77 -19.68 -20.02
C ASP A 222 13.36 -19.92 -21.43
N ALA A 223 14.32 -20.84 -21.52
CA ALA A 223 14.97 -21.20 -22.78
C ALA A 223 14.03 -21.84 -23.82
N LYS A 224 12.90 -22.44 -23.40
CA LYS A 224 11.94 -23.12 -24.30
C LYS A 224 10.73 -22.26 -24.65
N THR A 225 10.11 -21.63 -23.66
CA THR A 225 8.83 -20.91 -23.83
C THR A 225 9.03 -19.41 -24.04
N LYS A 226 10.23 -18.86 -23.81
CA LYS A 226 10.50 -17.42 -23.77
C LYS A 226 9.60 -16.64 -22.80
N SER A 227 8.95 -17.31 -21.87
CA SER A 227 8.17 -16.65 -20.82
C SER A 227 9.12 -16.02 -19.80
N VAL A 228 8.78 -14.84 -19.31
CA VAL A 228 9.50 -14.18 -18.21
C VAL A 228 9.26 -14.97 -16.93
N LEU A 229 10.32 -15.53 -16.36
CA LEU A 229 10.31 -16.30 -15.11
C LEU A 229 10.56 -15.41 -13.89
N SER A 230 11.35 -14.34 -14.04
CA SER A 230 11.63 -13.40 -12.96
C SER A 230 12.10 -12.06 -13.51
N THR A 231 11.72 -10.97 -12.84
CA THR A 231 12.19 -9.61 -13.14
C THR A 231 12.80 -8.99 -11.88
N ASN A 232 14.03 -8.49 -11.97
CA ASN A 232 14.71 -7.83 -10.84
C ASN A 232 15.42 -6.56 -11.31
N ASN A 233 15.60 -5.58 -10.42
CA ASN A 233 16.31 -4.35 -10.74
C ASN A 233 17.80 -4.48 -10.42
N ILE A 234 18.65 -3.97 -11.30
CA ILE A 234 20.10 -3.92 -11.09
C ILE A 234 20.46 -2.57 -10.44
N PRO A 235 21.05 -2.54 -9.23
CA PRO A 235 21.42 -1.30 -8.57
C PRO A 235 22.52 -0.53 -9.31
N TYR A 236 22.44 0.80 -9.30
CA TYR A 236 23.52 1.68 -9.77
C TYR A 236 24.82 1.45 -8.97
N GLY A 237 25.94 1.38 -9.67
CA GLY A 237 27.26 1.16 -9.08
C GLY A 237 27.53 -0.29 -8.68
N SER A 238 26.63 -1.22 -9.03
CA SER A 238 26.88 -2.66 -8.87
C SER A 238 27.89 -3.16 -9.90
N SER A 239 28.70 -4.15 -9.50
CA SER A 239 29.54 -4.92 -10.41
C SER A 239 28.73 -6.04 -11.05
N LEU A 240 28.64 -6.01 -12.37
CA LEU A 240 27.92 -7.00 -13.17
C LEU A 240 28.85 -8.18 -13.49
N HIS A 241 28.37 -9.40 -13.25
CA HIS A 241 29.13 -10.63 -13.51
C HIS A 241 28.64 -11.40 -14.76
N ILE A 242 27.55 -10.94 -15.37
CA ILE A 242 26.90 -11.61 -16.50
C ILE A 242 26.76 -10.64 -17.69
N LYS A 243 26.64 -11.19 -18.90
CA LYS A 243 26.37 -10.41 -20.11
C LYS A 243 24.90 -10.55 -20.51
N ASP A 244 24.39 -9.56 -21.24
CA ASP A 244 23.07 -9.64 -21.85
C ASP A 244 22.97 -10.86 -22.79
N GLY A 245 21.89 -11.63 -22.69
CA GLY A 245 21.69 -12.89 -23.40
C GLY A 245 22.39 -14.12 -22.81
N ALA A 246 23.04 -14.03 -21.65
CA ALA A 246 23.74 -15.17 -21.04
C ALA A 246 22.78 -16.24 -20.49
N LYS A 247 23.16 -17.52 -20.62
CA LYS A 247 22.46 -18.63 -19.97
C LYS A 247 22.86 -18.70 -18.49
N LEU A 248 21.89 -18.53 -17.61
CA LEU A 248 22.03 -18.60 -16.16
C LEU A 248 21.56 -19.96 -15.65
N LYS A 249 22.31 -20.49 -14.68
CA LYS A 249 21.83 -21.58 -13.82
C LYS A 249 21.26 -20.98 -12.54
N LYS A 250 20.37 -21.72 -11.87
CA LYS A 250 19.91 -21.39 -10.53
C LYS A 250 21.10 -21.13 -9.60
N ASP A 251 20.97 -20.07 -8.79
CA ASP A 251 21.96 -19.53 -7.86
C ASP A 251 23.21 -18.91 -8.50
N ALA A 252 23.22 -18.66 -9.82
CA ALA A 252 24.28 -17.90 -10.47
C ALA A 252 24.27 -16.42 -10.00
N VAL A 253 25.45 -15.86 -9.72
CA VAL A 253 25.59 -14.45 -9.31
C VAL A 253 25.41 -13.54 -10.52
N ILE A 254 24.41 -12.66 -10.45
CA ILE A 254 24.09 -11.67 -11.48
C ILE A 254 24.95 -10.41 -11.27
N CYS A 255 24.84 -9.79 -10.10
CA CYS A 255 25.59 -8.59 -9.74
C CYS A 255 25.94 -8.58 -8.24
N LYS A 256 26.99 -7.83 -7.88
CA LYS A 256 27.36 -7.54 -6.49
C LYS A 256 27.41 -6.03 -6.25
N TRP A 257 27.15 -5.57 -5.03
CA TRP A 257 27.25 -4.16 -4.67
C TRP A 257 27.71 -3.99 -3.22
N ASP A 258 28.14 -2.78 -2.84
CA ASP A 258 28.38 -2.42 -1.45
C ASP A 258 27.03 -2.14 -0.76
N PRO A 259 26.62 -2.93 0.25
CA PRO A 259 25.33 -2.75 0.89
C PRO A 259 25.27 -1.48 1.77
N PHE A 260 26.40 -1.07 2.33
CA PHE A 260 26.46 0.05 3.28
C PHE A 260 26.61 1.40 2.59
N ASN A 261 27.11 1.43 1.35
CA ASN A 261 27.41 2.67 0.64
C ASN A 261 26.73 2.73 -0.73
N GLY A 262 25.98 3.79 -0.98
CA GLY A 262 25.70 4.24 -2.34
C GLY A 262 26.96 4.87 -2.92
N VAL A 263 27.37 4.43 -4.10
CA VAL A 263 28.55 4.99 -4.76
C VAL A 263 28.13 6.00 -5.82
N ILE A 264 28.97 7.01 -6.08
CA ILE A 264 28.93 7.80 -7.32
C ILE A 264 30.15 7.41 -8.13
N VAL A 265 29.93 6.94 -9.36
CA VAL A 265 30.97 6.41 -10.24
C VAL A 265 31.23 7.39 -11.39
N SER A 266 32.49 7.52 -11.76
CA SER A 266 32.92 8.32 -12.91
C SER A 266 32.45 7.71 -14.24
N GLU A 267 31.68 8.46 -15.02
CA GLU A 267 31.30 8.13 -16.40
C GLU A 267 32.32 8.58 -17.45
N PHE A 268 33.22 9.50 -17.10
CA PHE A 268 34.14 10.12 -18.04
C PHE A 268 35.54 10.25 -17.47
N THR A 269 36.54 10.03 -18.33
CA THR A 269 37.94 10.30 -17.98
C THR A 269 38.18 11.81 -17.94
N GLY A 270 38.71 12.34 -16.83
CA GLY A 270 38.87 13.79 -16.67
C GLY A 270 39.60 14.21 -15.40
N LYS A 271 39.62 15.52 -15.16
CA LYS A 271 40.16 16.14 -13.95
C LYS A 271 39.01 16.60 -13.06
N ILE A 272 39.13 16.35 -11.76
CA ILE A 272 38.11 16.75 -10.78
C ILE A 272 38.22 18.24 -10.46
N VAL A 273 37.08 18.92 -10.47
CA VAL A 273 36.91 20.33 -10.08
C VAL A 273 35.87 20.38 -8.97
N PHE A 274 36.19 21.06 -7.88
CA PHE A 274 35.29 21.26 -6.76
C PHE A 274 34.58 22.60 -6.89
N GLU A 275 33.26 22.59 -6.71
CA GLU A 275 32.43 23.79 -6.64
C GLU A 275 31.74 23.82 -5.28
N ASN A 276 32.02 24.86 -4.49
CA ASN A 276 31.50 25.02 -3.12
C ASN A 276 31.87 23.87 -2.17
N ILE A 277 33.08 23.30 -2.28
CA ILE A 277 33.60 22.29 -1.35
C ILE A 277 34.80 22.90 -0.61
N GLU A 278 34.54 23.49 0.57
CA GLU A 278 35.53 24.17 1.41
C GLU A 278 35.58 23.57 2.82
N GLN A 279 36.80 23.39 3.33
CA GLN A 279 37.05 22.78 4.64
C GLN A 279 36.47 23.64 5.77
N GLY A 280 35.67 23.03 6.65
CA GLY A 280 35.03 23.69 7.79
C GLY A 280 33.72 24.41 7.47
N LEU A 281 33.42 24.65 6.18
CA LEU A 281 32.17 25.27 5.73
C LEU A 281 31.18 24.26 5.12
N THR A 282 31.66 23.38 4.26
CA THR A 282 30.82 22.38 3.55
C THR A 282 31.35 20.96 3.69
N TYR A 283 32.58 20.75 4.16
CA TYR A 283 33.05 19.43 4.55
C TYR A 283 33.91 19.49 5.82
N GLN A 284 33.87 18.42 6.61
CA GLN A 284 34.71 18.19 7.78
C GLN A 284 35.62 16.99 7.51
N VAL A 285 36.79 17.00 8.16
CA VAL A 285 37.71 15.87 8.11
C VAL A 285 37.48 15.07 9.37
N GLU A 286 36.88 13.90 9.23
CA GLU A 286 36.71 12.93 10.31
C GLU A 286 37.89 11.96 10.28
N ILE A 287 38.31 11.50 11.45
CA ILE A 287 39.34 10.49 11.59
C ILE A 287 38.63 9.20 11.94
N ASP A 288 38.78 8.18 11.10
CA ASP A 288 38.24 6.85 11.39
C ASP A 288 38.99 6.26 12.61
N GLU A 289 38.25 5.98 13.69
CA GLU A 289 38.80 5.48 14.95
C GLU A 289 39.49 4.11 14.81
N GLN A 290 39.14 3.32 13.79
CA GLN A 290 39.73 1.99 13.58
C GLN A 290 40.99 2.03 12.72
N THR A 291 40.96 2.79 11.63
CA THR A 291 42.04 2.78 10.63
C THR A 291 43.00 3.96 10.74
N GLY A 292 42.61 5.03 11.43
CA GLY A 292 43.37 6.27 11.53
C GLY A 292 43.44 7.07 10.22
N PHE A 293 42.72 6.66 9.17
CA PHE A 293 42.62 7.41 7.94
C PHE A 293 41.71 8.63 8.11
N GLN A 294 42.07 9.72 7.43
CA GLN A 294 41.28 10.93 7.38
C GLN A 294 40.26 10.84 6.23
N GLU A 295 38.98 10.88 6.57
CA GLU A 295 37.89 10.89 5.60
C GLU A 295 37.27 12.29 5.50
N LYS A 296 36.97 12.72 4.27
CA LYS A 296 36.31 14.01 4.02
C LYS A 296 34.81 13.80 3.96
N VAL A 297 34.09 14.23 4.99
CA VAL A 297 32.64 14.08 5.10
C VAL A 297 31.96 15.42 4.81
N ILE A 298 31.03 15.45 3.86
CA ILE A 298 30.23 16.66 3.58
C ILE A 298 29.39 17.00 4.82
N SER A 299 29.52 18.23 5.32
CA SER A 299 28.79 18.72 6.48
C SER A 299 27.74 19.75 6.08
N GLU A 300 26.71 19.91 6.91
CA GLU A 300 25.67 20.91 6.66
C GLU A 300 26.23 22.33 6.84
N SER A 301 26.23 23.11 5.77
CA SER A 301 26.65 24.51 5.82
C SER A 301 25.58 25.40 6.43
N ARG A 302 25.98 26.36 7.28
CA ARG A 302 25.07 27.41 7.79
C ARG A 302 24.48 28.27 6.67
N ASN A 303 25.16 28.35 5.52
CA ASN A 303 24.69 29.09 4.35
C ASN A 303 24.05 28.14 3.32
N LYS A 304 22.72 28.05 3.34
CA LYS A 304 21.92 27.15 2.49
C LYS A 304 22.01 27.39 0.97
N LYS A 305 22.80 28.38 0.52
CA LYS A 305 23.06 28.65 -0.91
C LYS A 305 24.25 27.88 -1.47
N LEU A 306 25.19 27.44 -0.62
CA LEU A 306 26.37 26.69 -1.05
C LEU A 306 25.97 25.21 -1.22
N ILE A 307 26.01 24.72 -2.46
CA ILE A 307 25.73 23.31 -2.78
C ILE A 307 27.07 22.67 -3.13
N PRO A 308 27.59 21.77 -2.30
CA PRO A 308 28.83 21.06 -2.61
C PRO A 308 28.60 20.24 -3.88
N THR A 309 29.33 20.60 -4.94
CA THR A 309 29.17 20.03 -6.28
C THR A 309 30.53 19.57 -6.77
N LEU A 310 30.58 18.34 -7.26
CA LEU A 310 31.77 17.73 -7.85
C LEU A 310 31.61 17.70 -9.37
N SER A 311 32.50 18.39 -10.09
CA SER A 311 32.48 18.50 -11.54
C SER A 311 33.67 17.73 -12.15
N ILE A 312 33.46 17.04 -13.26
CA ILE A 312 34.51 16.40 -14.07
C ILE A 312 34.79 17.29 -15.28
N ALA A 313 36.02 17.76 -15.43
CA ALA A 313 36.45 18.58 -16.56
C ALA A 313 37.36 17.80 -17.52
N ASP A 314 37.19 18.01 -18.82
CA ASP A 314 38.10 17.50 -19.85
C ASP A 314 39.45 18.27 -19.83
N LYS A 315 40.46 17.79 -20.56
CA LYS A 315 41.77 18.44 -20.75
C LYS A 315 41.68 19.88 -21.27
N LYS A 316 40.56 20.26 -21.88
CA LYS A 316 40.26 21.61 -22.39
C LYS A 316 39.57 22.53 -21.38
N GLY A 317 39.28 22.06 -20.17
CA GLY A 317 38.62 22.83 -19.12
C GLY A 317 37.10 22.91 -19.23
N ASN A 318 36.48 22.20 -20.19
CA ASN A 318 35.03 22.11 -20.28
C ASN A 318 34.50 21.10 -19.27
N ILE A 319 33.49 21.49 -18.49
CA ILE A 319 32.80 20.61 -17.54
C ILE A 319 31.97 19.60 -18.35
N LEU A 320 32.30 18.32 -18.25
CA LEU A 320 31.58 17.22 -18.88
C LEU A 320 30.33 16.86 -18.07
N ARG A 321 30.48 16.79 -16.73
CA ARG A 321 29.41 16.37 -15.83
C ARG A 321 29.62 16.97 -14.43
N SER A 322 28.51 17.25 -13.74
CA SER A 322 28.50 17.74 -12.35
C SER A 322 27.59 16.88 -11.48
N TYR A 323 28.04 16.56 -10.28
CA TYR A 323 27.37 15.73 -9.29
C TYR A 323 27.19 16.52 -7.99
N ASN A 324 25.94 16.68 -7.55
CA ASN A 324 25.64 17.32 -6.26
C ASN A 324 25.88 16.31 -5.12
N LEU A 325 26.57 16.73 -4.07
CA LEU A 325 26.91 15.87 -2.94
C LEU A 325 25.94 16.09 -1.77
N PRO A 326 25.29 15.03 -1.26
CA PRO A 326 24.44 15.16 -0.07
C PRO A 326 25.28 15.30 1.21
N VAL A 327 24.65 15.83 2.26
CA VAL A 327 25.25 15.89 3.60
C VAL A 327 25.50 14.47 4.11
N GLY A 328 26.68 14.24 4.68
CA GLY A 328 27.15 12.94 5.15
C GLY A 328 27.82 12.09 4.06
N ALA A 329 27.99 12.60 2.84
CA ALA A 329 28.75 11.89 1.80
C ALA A 329 30.27 11.94 2.06
N HIS A 330 30.94 10.81 1.88
CA HIS A 330 32.39 10.65 2.03
C HIS A 330 33.07 10.81 0.66
N LEU A 331 33.91 11.83 0.55
CA LEU A 331 34.72 12.11 -0.63
C LEU A 331 36.00 11.29 -0.60
N ILE A 332 36.20 10.43 -1.62
CA ILE A 332 37.44 9.63 -1.77
C ILE A 332 38.49 10.39 -2.58
N VAL A 333 38.04 11.30 -3.45
CA VAL A 333 38.87 11.99 -4.43
C VAL A 333 39.22 13.41 -3.98
N ASN A 334 40.35 13.92 -4.45
CA ASN A 334 40.81 15.28 -4.18
C ASN A 334 40.61 16.22 -5.38
N GLU A 335 40.60 17.52 -5.10
CA GLU A 335 40.55 18.53 -6.13
C GLU A 335 41.77 18.42 -7.05
N GLY A 336 41.51 18.35 -8.35
CA GLY A 336 42.55 18.26 -9.38
C GLY A 336 43.10 16.85 -9.65
N ASP A 337 42.57 15.81 -8.99
CA ASP A 337 42.91 14.43 -9.30
C ASP A 337 42.50 14.08 -10.74
N GLN A 338 43.36 13.31 -11.42
CA GLN A 338 43.01 12.67 -12.70
C GLN A 338 42.30 11.34 -12.42
N ILE A 339 41.13 11.16 -13.02
CA ILE A 339 40.29 9.99 -12.85
C ILE A 339 40.07 9.28 -14.18
N GLN A 340 40.04 7.95 -14.11
CA GLN A 340 39.61 7.08 -15.19
C GLN A 340 38.11 6.79 -15.05
N GLU A 341 37.49 6.35 -16.14
CA GLU A 341 36.13 5.81 -16.15
C GLU A 341 36.00 4.64 -15.16
N GLY A 342 34.85 4.52 -14.51
CA GLY A 342 34.59 3.47 -13.52
C GLY A 342 35.19 3.70 -12.13
N LYS A 343 35.97 4.79 -11.90
CA LYS A 343 36.47 5.11 -10.55
C LYS A 343 35.35 5.64 -9.64
N VAL A 344 35.26 5.11 -8.42
CA VAL A 344 34.34 5.61 -7.39
C VAL A 344 34.84 6.97 -6.88
N LEU A 345 33.98 7.98 -6.96
CA LEU A 345 34.27 9.36 -6.57
C LEU A 345 33.86 9.62 -5.13
N VAL A 346 32.67 9.13 -4.77
CA VAL A 346 32.00 9.44 -3.50
C VAL A 346 31.35 8.17 -2.99
N LYS A 347 31.51 7.90 -1.70
CA LYS A 347 30.72 6.93 -0.96
C LYS A 347 29.72 7.69 -0.12
N ILE A 348 28.45 7.50 -0.41
CA ILE A 348 27.36 7.99 0.42
C ILE A 348 27.02 6.83 1.33
N PRO A 349 27.31 6.90 2.64
CA PRO A 349 26.79 5.93 3.58
C PRO A 349 25.30 5.91 3.36
N ARG A 350 24.79 4.77 2.91
CA ARG A 350 23.37 4.53 3.08
C ARG A 350 23.24 4.65 4.58
N LYS A 351 22.40 5.56 5.04
CA LYS A 351 21.70 5.27 6.29
C LYS A 351 20.95 4.00 5.93
N SER A 352 21.62 2.85 6.05
CA SER A 352 21.04 1.52 5.94
C SER A 352 19.72 1.70 6.63
N ALA A 353 18.62 1.53 5.88
CA ALA A 353 17.29 1.90 6.34
C ALA A 353 17.20 1.35 7.75
N LYS A 354 17.28 2.21 8.76
CA LYS A 354 17.99 1.95 10.03
C LYS A 354 17.30 0.84 10.80
N SER A 355 17.50 -0.42 10.41
CA SER A 355 16.48 -1.45 10.64
C SER A 355 15.05 -0.91 10.45
N GLY A 356 14.82 -0.11 9.40
CA GLY A 356 13.65 0.76 9.20
C GLY A 356 13.22 1.61 10.41
N ASP A 357 12.24 2.46 10.20
CA ASP A 357 11.49 3.11 11.29
C ASP A 357 10.59 2.09 12.04
N ILE A 358 11.03 0.82 12.10
CA ILE A 358 10.36 -0.32 12.74
C ILE A 358 10.59 -0.27 14.25
N THR A 359 11.67 0.37 14.70
CA THR A 359 11.93 0.58 16.15
C THR A 359 10.80 1.32 16.86
N GLY A 360 9.89 1.95 16.10
CA GLY A 360 8.65 2.52 16.60
C GLY A 360 7.66 1.50 17.17
N GLY A 361 7.74 0.20 16.84
CA GLY A 361 6.81 -0.82 17.35
C GLY A 361 5.34 -0.41 17.18
N LEU A 362 4.59 -0.37 18.27
CA LEU A 362 3.17 0.03 18.28
C LEU A 362 2.91 1.46 17.77
N PRO A 363 3.66 2.51 18.16
CA PRO A 363 3.54 3.85 17.59
C PRO A 363 3.47 3.91 16.05
N ARG A 364 4.29 3.10 15.36
CA ARG A 364 4.28 3.04 13.89
C ARG A 364 2.99 2.42 13.36
N VAL A 365 2.50 1.35 13.98
CA VAL A 365 1.21 0.73 13.65
C VAL A 365 0.06 1.72 13.85
N THR A 366 0.07 2.47 14.96
CA THR A 366 -0.94 3.50 15.24
C THR A 366 -0.88 4.64 14.21
N GLU A 367 0.30 5.06 13.79
CA GLU A 367 0.48 6.07 12.74
C GLU A 367 -0.17 5.63 11.42
N LEU A 368 0.07 4.38 11.01
CA LEU A 368 -0.49 3.79 9.80
C LEU A 368 -2.01 3.67 9.85
N PHE A 369 -2.59 3.16 10.95
CA PHE A 369 -4.04 3.07 11.12
C PHE A 369 -4.74 4.43 11.27
N GLU A 370 -4.02 5.46 11.69
CA GLU A 370 -4.54 6.83 11.71
C GLU A 370 -4.31 7.58 10.39
N ALA A 371 -3.74 6.92 9.37
CA ALA A 371 -3.39 7.49 8.08
C ALA A 371 -2.59 8.81 8.21
N ARG A 372 -1.68 8.86 9.19
CA ARG A 372 -0.85 10.04 9.44
C ARG A 372 0.33 10.09 8.47
N ASN A 373 0.85 11.31 8.28
CA ASN A 373 2.07 11.48 7.50
C ASN A 373 3.29 11.01 8.31
N PRO A 374 4.23 10.32 7.66
CA PRO A 374 5.50 9.91 8.27
C PRO A 374 6.33 11.10 8.72
N SER A 375 7.16 10.86 9.75
CA SER A 375 8.06 11.86 10.34
C SER A 375 9.02 12.46 9.30
N ASN A 376 9.47 11.65 8.34
CA ASN A 376 10.27 12.08 7.19
C ASN A 376 9.59 11.66 5.87
N PRO A 377 8.69 12.48 5.29
CA PRO A 377 8.00 12.14 4.06
C PRO A 377 8.90 12.32 2.84
N ALA A 378 8.92 11.31 1.96
CA ALA A 378 9.51 11.42 0.64
C ALA A 378 8.60 12.19 -0.31
N VAL A 379 9.19 13.02 -1.16
CA VAL A 379 8.49 13.67 -2.27
C VAL A 379 8.48 12.72 -3.45
N VAL A 380 7.30 12.39 -3.98
CA VAL A 380 7.12 11.46 -5.10
C VAL A 380 6.64 12.18 -6.36
N SER A 381 6.99 11.66 -7.54
CA SER A 381 6.45 12.17 -8.81
C SER A 381 5.00 11.73 -8.99
N GLU A 382 4.13 12.62 -9.45
CA GLU A 382 2.73 12.32 -9.80
C GLU A 382 2.55 12.02 -11.29
N ILE A 383 3.58 12.26 -12.12
CA ILE A 383 3.53 12.06 -13.57
C ILE A 383 4.78 11.33 -14.05
N ASP A 384 4.64 10.63 -15.16
CA ASP A 384 5.77 10.09 -15.92
C ASP A 384 6.44 11.21 -16.71
N GLY A 385 7.76 11.32 -16.64
CA GLY A 385 8.45 12.39 -17.36
C GLY A 385 9.94 12.47 -17.13
N VAL A 386 10.55 13.46 -17.77
CA VAL A 386 11.97 13.76 -17.65
C VAL A 386 12.17 14.83 -16.59
N VAL A 387 13.13 14.60 -15.70
CA VAL A 387 13.44 15.50 -14.58
C VAL A 387 14.36 16.64 -15.03
N SER A 388 14.06 17.86 -14.61
CA SER A 388 14.96 19.01 -14.67
C SER A 388 14.96 19.75 -13.33
N PHE A 389 16.07 20.38 -12.97
CA PHE A 389 16.12 21.17 -11.73
C PHE A 389 15.75 22.63 -11.96
N GLY A 390 14.83 23.12 -11.14
CA GLY A 390 14.46 24.53 -11.05
C GLY A 390 15.34 25.31 -10.06
N LYS A 391 14.92 26.55 -9.79
CA LYS A 391 15.62 27.43 -8.85
C LYS A 391 15.31 27.03 -7.40
N ILE A 392 16.22 27.35 -6.49
CA ILE A 392 15.98 27.18 -5.05
C ILE A 392 15.00 28.25 -4.57
N LYS A 393 13.88 27.81 -4.00
CA LYS A 393 12.86 28.68 -3.41
C LYS A 393 12.78 28.42 -1.90
N ARG A 394 13.08 29.45 -1.10
CA ARG A 394 12.92 29.43 0.37
C ARG A 394 13.58 28.20 1.06
N GLY A 395 14.74 27.76 0.58
CA GLY A 395 15.45 26.62 1.15
C GLY A 395 14.99 25.24 0.66
N ASN A 396 14.10 25.20 -0.34
CA ASN A 396 13.72 23.98 -1.07
C ASN A 396 14.27 24.05 -2.50
N ARG A 397 14.75 22.91 -3.00
CA ARG A 397 15.09 22.71 -4.41
C ARG A 397 13.82 22.41 -5.18
N GLU A 398 13.59 23.15 -6.26
CA GLU A 398 12.49 22.86 -7.19
C GLU A 398 12.95 21.76 -8.16
N ILE A 399 12.19 20.67 -8.25
CA ILE A 399 12.36 19.60 -9.22
C ILE A 399 11.18 19.67 -10.16
N ILE A 400 11.44 19.75 -11.45
CA ILE A 400 10.43 19.88 -12.50
C ILE A 400 10.41 18.58 -13.27
N VAL A 401 9.24 17.95 -13.37
CA VAL A 401 9.03 16.76 -14.20
C VAL A 401 8.18 17.19 -15.38
N GLU A 402 8.68 16.90 -16.59
CA GLU A 402 7.99 17.21 -17.85
C GLU A 402 7.56 15.90 -18.53
N SER A 403 6.26 15.74 -18.75
CA SER A 403 5.71 14.58 -19.44
C SER A 403 5.99 14.67 -20.95
N LYS A 404 5.91 13.52 -21.65
CA LYS A 404 6.02 13.49 -23.11
C LYS A 404 4.93 14.31 -23.82
N PHE A 405 3.82 14.59 -23.12
CA PHE A 405 2.68 15.36 -23.63
C PHE A 405 2.77 16.86 -23.30
N GLY A 406 3.86 17.31 -22.66
CA GLY A 406 4.08 18.70 -22.29
C GLY A 406 3.48 19.10 -20.93
N ASP A 407 3.02 18.14 -20.12
CA ASP A 407 2.56 18.46 -18.76
C ASP A 407 3.76 18.69 -17.84
N ILE A 408 3.81 19.87 -17.23
CA ILE A 408 4.90 20.26 -16.33
C ILE A 408 4.39 20.27 -14.89
N LYS A 409 4.93 19.37 -14.06
CA LYS A 409 4.73 19.41 -12.60
C LYS A 409 5.99 19.81 -11.86
N LYS A 410 5.81 20.62 -10.82
CA LYS A 410 6.91 21.15 -10.00
C LYS A 410 6.78 20.65 -8.57
N TYR A 411 7.85 20.08 -8.06
CA TYR A 411 7.99 19.50 -6.73
C TYR A 411 9.01 20.30 -5.93
N LEU A 412 8.76 20.49 -4.64
CA LEU A 412 9.67 21.20 -3.74
C LEU A 412 10.29 20.20 -2.78
N VAL A 413 11.57 19.91 -2.95
CA VAL A 413 12.33 19.02 -2.07
C VAL A 413 13.17 19.84 -1.10
N LYS A 414 13.11 19.53 0.20
CA LYS A 414 13.94 20.19 1.21
C LYS A 414 15.42 19.91 0.92
N LEU A 415 16.28 20.92 1.01
CA LEU A 415 17.73 20.76 0.78
C LEU A 415 18.41 19.79 1.76
N SER A 416 17.81 19.56 2.93
CA SER A 416 18.29 18.58 3.92
C SER A 416 18.08 17.13 3.49
N ASN A 417 17.13 16.88 2.59
CA ASN A 417 16.79 15.53 2.14
C ASN A 417 17.65 15.18 0.93
N GLN A 418 18.14 13.94 0.88
CA GLN A 418 18.87 13.46 -0.28
C GLN A 418 17.93 13.38 -1.48
N ILE A 419 18.31 13.99 -2.60
CA ILE A 419 17.61 13.88 -3.88
C ILE A 419 18.10 12.61 -4.56
N LEU A 420 17.18 11.72 -4.93
CA LEU A 420 17.50 10.42 -5.53
C LEU A 420 17.67 10.51 -7.05
N VAL A 421 17.04 11.51 -7.68
CA VAL A 421 16.98 11.70 -9.14
C VAL A 421 18.00 12.72 -9.63
N GLN A 422 18.41 12.63 -10.90
CA GLN A 422 19.30 13.58 -11.58
C GLN A 422 18.60 14.33 -12.73
N GLU A 423 19.26 15.35 -13.25
CA GLU A 423 18.82 16.05 -14.46
C GLU A 423 18.83 15.11 -15.67
N ASN A 424 17.73 15.13 -16.42
CA ASN A 424 17.41 14.27 -17.55
C ASN A 424 17.12 12.80 -17.20
N ASP A 425 16.97 12.45 -15.92
CA ASP A 425 16.46 11.13 -15.54
C ASP A 425 14.99 11.01 -15.95
N PHE A 426 14.60 9.84 -16.48
CA PHE A 426 13.21 9.49 -16.70
C PHE A 426 12.64 8.88 -15.42
N VAL A 427 11.59 9.48 -14.87
CA VAL A 427 10.90 9.01 -13.67
C VAL A 427 9.49 8.54 -14.01
N LYS A 428 9.09 7.43 -13.39
CA LYS A 428 7.71 6.94 -13.45
C LYS A 428 6.88 7.57 -12.33
N ALA A 429 5.57 7.68 -12.53
CA ALA A 429 4.62 8.13 -11.53
C ALA A 429 4.67 7.22 -10.30
N GLY A 430 4.79 7.83 -9.12
CA GLY A 430 4.95 7.17 -7.83
C GLY A 430 6.41 6.87 -7.46
N MET A 431 7.39 7.18 -8.31
CA MET A 431 8.80 7.07 -7.96
C MET A 431 9.21 8.18 -6.98
N PRO A 432 9.91 7.86 -5.88
CA PRO A 432 10.40 8.87 -4.94
C PRO A 432 11.53 9.71 -5.54
N LEU A 433 11.38 11.02 -5.47
CA LEU A 433 12.38 12.01 -5.89
C LEU A 433 13.38 12.32 -4.76
N SER A 434 12.98 12.09 -3.52
CA SER A 434 13.81 12.28 -2.33
C SER A 434 13.78 11.07 -1.40
N ASP A 435 14.78 10.97 -0.53
CA ASP A 435 14.79 10.03 0.59
C ASP A 435 13.63 10.30 1.57
N GLY A 436 13.16 9.23 2.23
CA GLY A 436 12.03 9.22 3.15
C GLY A 436 10.96 8.17 2.83
N SER A 437 9.93 8.10 3.67
CA SER A 437 8.78 7.21 3.46
C SER A 437 7.69 7.88 2.64
N THR A 438 7.11 7.17 1.68
CA THR A 438 5.98 7.67 0.89
C THR A 438 4.73 7.81 1.74
N THR A 439 3.98 8.91 1.58
CA THR A 439 2.76 9.10 2.36
C THR A 439 1.60 8.30 1.77
N PRO A 440 0.68 7.75 2.59
CA PRO A 440 -0.51 7.06 2.08
C PRO A 440 -1.39 7.94 1.18
N ALA A 441 -1.46 9.24 1.47
CA ALA A 441 -2.23 10.19 0.68
C ALA A 441 -1.66 10.35 -0.74
N ASP A 442 -0.33 10.42 -0.87
CA ASP A 442 0.32 10.49 -2.19
C ASP A 442 0.12 9.19 -2.97
N ILE A 443 0.23 8.03 -2.31
CA ILE A 443 -0.02 6.72 -2.93
C ILE A 443 -1.46 6.65 -3.46
N LEU A 444 -2.44 7.09 -2.67
CA LEU A 444 -3.84 7.11 -3.09
C LEU A 444 -4.06 7.99 -4.32
N LYS A 445 -3.46 9.17 -4.36
CA LYS A 445 -3.61 10.12 -5.46
C LYS A 445 -2.96 9.63 -6.75
N ILE A 446 -1.84 8.90 -6.65
CA ILE A 446 -1.02 8.50 -7.79
C ILE A 446 -1.36 7.09 -8.28
N LYS A 447 -1.33 6.10 -7.39
CA LYS A 447 -1.53 4.68 -7.71
C LYS A 447 -2.96 4.19 -7.49
N GLY A 448 -3.78 4.97 -6.78
CA GLY A 448 -5.18 4.66 -6.52
C GLY A 448 -5.45 3.84 -5.25
N PRO A 449 -6.74 3.49 -5.01
CA PRO A 449 -7.19 2.91 -3.75
C PRO A 449 -6.62 1.51 -3.47
N SER A 450 -6.54 0.63 -4.48
CA SER A 450 -6.03 -0.73 -4.28
C SER A 450 -4.56 -0.73 -3.84
N ALA A 451 -3.74 0.14 -4.43
CA ALA A 451 -2.32 0.25 -4.10
C ALA A 451 -2.09 0.79 -2.68
N VAL A 452 -2.85 1.81 -2.23
CA VAL A 452 -2.69 2.33 -0.86
C VAL A 452 -3.16 1.32 0.19
N GLN A 453 -4.23 0.56 -0.09
CA GLN A 453 -4.70 -0.47 0.83
C GLN A 453 -3.67 -1.58 0.99
N GLN A 454 -3.09 -2.05 -0.13
CA GLN A 454 -2.06 -3.08 -0.10
C GLN A 454 -0.77 -2.59 0.58
N TYR A 455 -0.38 -1.32 0.35
CA TYR A 455 0.71 -0.68 1.07
C TYR A 455 0.49 -0.71 2.59
N LEU A 456 -0.69 -0.29 3.06
CA LEU A 456 -1.02 -0.29 4.49
C LEU A 456 -0.99 -1.72 5.08
N VAL A 457 -1.56 -2.71 4.39
CA VAL A 457 -1.54 -4.10 4.84
C VAL A 457 -0.12 -4.62 4.98
N ASN A 458 0.72 -4.44 3.95
CA ASN A 458 2.10 -4.92 3.95
C ASN A 458 2.96 -4.24 5.03
N GLU A 459 2.86 -2.91 5.19
CA GLU A 459 3.62 -2.16 6.20
C GLU A 459 3.24 -2.58 7.62
N ILE A 460 1.94 -2.74 7.90
CA ILE A 460 1.49 -3.16 9.22
C ILE A 460 1.93 -4.60 9.50
N GLN A 461 1.79 -5.50 8.51
CA GLN A 461 2.24 -6.89 8.61
C GLN A 461 3.73 -6.99 8.92
N GLU A 462 4.56 -6.18 8.25
CA GLU A 462 6.00 -6.15 8.50
C GLU A 462 6.33 -5.81 9.96
N VAL A 463 5.65 -4.84 10.56
CA VAL A 463 5.90 -4.47 11.97
C VAL A 463 5.58 -5.62 12.92
N TYR A 464 4.48 -6.34 12.72
CA TYR A 464 4.13 -7.51 13.55
C TYR A 464 5.11 -8.67 13.34
N ARG A 465 5.49 -8.94 12.08
CA ARG A 465 6.41 -10.01 11.72
C ARG A 465 7.81 -9.78 12.28
N LEU A 466 8.29 -8.55 12.28
CA LEU A 466 9.60 -8.20 12.88
C LEU A 466 9.66 -8.42 14.38
N GLN A 467 8.51 -8.51 15.04
CA GLN A 467 8.39 -8.88 16.44
C GLN A 467 8.08 -10.38 16.64
N GLY A 468 8.14 -11.18 15.57
CA GLY A 468 7.92 -12.61 15.59
C GLY A 468 6.45 -13.03 15.67
N VAL A 469 5.49 -12.12 15.46
CA VAL A 469 4.07 -12.44 15.48
C VAL A 469 3.59 -12.65 14.04
N LYS A 470 3.10 -13.86 13.75
CA LYS A 470 2.47 -14.20 12.47
C LYS A 470 0.98 -13.94 12.54
N ILE A 471 0.49 -12.93 11.81
CA ILE A 471 -0.95 -12.66 11.63
C ILE A 471 -1.26 -12.82 10.15
N ASN A 472 -2.45 -13.33 9.81
CA ASN A 472 -2.86 -13.42 8.42
C ASN A 472 -3.36 -12.07 7.90
N ASP A 473 -2.94 -11.72 6.69
CA ASP A 473 -3.28 -10.48 5.98
C ASP A 473 -4.79 -10.18 5.95
N LYS A 474 -5.67 -11.20 5.92
CA LYS A 474 -7.12 -11.01 5.89
C LYS A 474 -7.65 -10.17 7.06
N HIS A 475 -7.01 -10.22 8.22
CA HIS A 475 -7.40 -9.42 9.38
C HIS A 475 -7.08 -7.93 9.18
N PHE A 476 -5.89 -7.62 8.64
CA PHE A 476 -5.54 -6.23 8.31
C PHE A 476 -6.40 -5.70 7.17
N GLU A 477 -6.68 -6.52 6.17
CA GLU A 477 -7.55 -6.18 5.04
C GLU A 477 -8.97 -5.79 5.50
N VAL A 478 -9.54 -6.51 6.48
CA VAL A 478 -10.85 -6.17 7.06
C VAL A 478 -10.85 -4.78 7.69
N VAL A 479 -9.79 -4.40 8.41
CA VAL A 479 -9.69 -3.07 9.05
C VAL A 479 -9.40 -1.98 8.01
N VAL A 480 -8.42 -2.20 7.12
CA VAL A 480 -8.04 -1.24 6.08
C VAL A 480 -9.19 -0.95 5.11
N ARG A 481 -10.06 -1.94 4.86
CA ARG A 481 -11.33 -1.72 4.13
C ARG A 481 -12.20 -0.64 4.80
N GLN A 482 -12.25 -0.62 6.14
CA GLN A 482 -13.07 0.35 6.87
C GLN A 482 -12.52 1.78 6.78
N MET A 483 -11.21 1.94 6.58
CA MET A 483 -10.55 3.24 6.42
C MET A 483 -10.92 3.96 5.11
N MET A 484 -11.45 3.23 4.12
CA MET A 484 -11.80 3.75 2.78
C MET A 484 -13.30 3.64 2.45
N ARG A 485 -14.17 3.74 3.47
CA ARG A 485 -15.63 3.64 3.29
C ARG A 485 -16.27 4.87 2.68
N LYS A 486 -15.56 5.99 2.61
CA LYS A 486 -16.11 7.27 2.18
C LYS A 486 -15.47 7.76 0.90
N VAL A 487 -16.29 8.49 0.14
CA VAL A 487 -15.87 9.22 -1.04
C VAL A 487 -16.22 10.69 -0.85
N ARG A 488 -15.38 11.56 -1.40
CA ARG A 488 -15.62 13.00 -1.46
C ARG A 488 -16.19 13.33 -2.82
N VAL A 489 -17.41 13.89 -2.84
CA VAL A 489 -18.07 14.29 -4.08
C VAL A 489 -17.33 15.47 -4.69
N MET A 490 -16.92 15.34 -5.95
CA MET A 490 -16.23 16.38 -6.72
C MET A 490 -17.22 17.16 -7.57
N ASP A 491 -18.09 16.45 -8.29
CA ASP A 491 -19.20 17.02 -9.04
C ASP A 491 -20.47 16.27 -8.63
N PRO A 492 -21.47 16.94 -8.05
CA PRO A 492 -22.73 16.29 -7.66
C PRO A 492 -23.58 15.84 -8.87
N GLY A 493 -23.33 16.36 -10.08
CA GLY A 493 -24.18 16.09 -11.24
C GLY A 493 -25.64 16.43 -10.92
N ASP A 494 -26.54 15.49 -11.21
CA ASP A 494 -27.98 15.61 -10.93
C ASP A 494 -28.44 14.80 -9.71
N THR A 495 -27.51 14.35 -8.86
CA THR A 495 -27.81 13.62 -7.62
C THR A 495 -28.27 14.55 -6.49
N ILE A 496 -28.69 13.96 -5.37
CA ILE A 496 -28.98 14.69 -4.12
C ILE A 496 -27.72 15.20 -3.38
N PHE A 497 -26.52 14.89 -3.86
CA PHE A 497 -25.28 15.20 -3.14
C PHE A 497 -24.86 16.66 -3.30
N LEU A 498 -24.04 17.13 -2.36
CA LEU A 498 -23.40 18.44 -2.40
C LEU A 498 -21.92 18.32 -2.77
N GLU A 499 -21.40 19.36 -3.42
CA GLU A 499 -19.97 19.46 -3.73
C GLU A 499 -19.13 19.40 -2.45
N ASN A 500 -18.02 18.67 -2.47
CA ASN A 500 -17.12 18.40 -1.35
C ASN A 500 -17.76 17.66 -0.15
N GLN A 501 -18.99 17.16 -0.28
CA GLN A 501 -19.61 16.34 0.76
C GLN A 501 -18.91 14.98 0.88
N LEU A 502 -18.71 14.53 2.12
CA LEU A 502 -18.23 13.18 2.41
C LEU A 502 -19.42 12.24 2.60
N VAL A 503 -19.58 11.30 1.66
CA VAL A 503 -20.67 10.32 1.66
C VAL A 503 -20.10 8.91 1.72
N PHE A 504 -20.91 7.95 2.16
CA PHE A 504 -20.49 6.55 2.10
C PHE A 504 -20.42 6.11 0.64
N ARG A 505 -19.37 5.36 0.31
CA ARG A 505 -19.13 4.84 -1.04
C ARG A 505 -20.31 4.05 -1.57
N TYR A 506 -20.95 3.24 -0.73
CA TYR A 506 -22.11 2.46 -1.12
C TYR A 506 -23.31 3.34 -1.49
N ASP A 507 -23.66 4.30 -0.63
CA ASP A 507 -24.79 5.22 -0.89
C ASP A 507 -24.55 6.03 -2.17
N PHE A 508 -23.29 6.42 -2.42
CA PHE A 508 -22.88 7.09 -3.66
C PHE A 508 -23.07 6.21 -4.91
N ILE A 509 -22.64 4.95 -4.85
CA ILE A 509 -22.80 4.01 -5.98
C ILE A 509 -24.28 3.76 -6.23
N GLN A 510 -25.06 3.49 -5.17
CA GLN A 510 -26.49 3.22 -5.28
C GLN A 510 -27.25 4.40 -5.91
N GLU A 511 -26.95 5.63 -5.51
CA GLU A 511 -27.59 6.82 -6.08
C GLU A 511 -27.24 7.03 -7.56
N ASN A 512 -25.98 6.81 -7.94
CA ASN A 512 -25.57 6.87 -9.33
C ASN A 512 -26.21 5.75 -10.18
N ASP A 513 -26.34 4.55 -9.64
CA ASP A 513 -27.00 3.43 -10.31
C ASP A 513 -28.50 3.72 -10.51
N ASN A 514 -29.15 4.37 -9.54
CA ASN A 514 -30.56 4.78 -9.65
C ASN A 514 -30.81 5.82 -10.77
N LEU A 515 -29.83 6.69 -11.05
CA LEU A 515 -29.89 7.67 -12.12
C LEU A 515 -29.67 7.06 -13.52
N TYR A 516 -29.19 5.81 -13.59
CA TYR A 516 -28.90 5.17 -14.86
C TYR A 516 -30.16 5.02 -15.73
N GLY A 517 -30.14 5.60 -16.93
CA GLY A 517 -31.27 5.57 -17.87
C GLY A 517 -32.41 6.55 -17.55
N MET A 518 -32.23 7.39 -16.53
CA MET A 518 -33.12 8.50 -16.21
C MET A 518 -32.81 9.73 -17.07
N LYS A 519 -33.82 10.57 -17.26
CA LYS A 519 -33.78 11.81 -18.03
C LYS A 519 -34.30 12.96 -17.19
N ILE A 520 -33.79 14.16 -17.44
CA ILE A 520 -34.20 15.37 -16.74
C ILE A 520 -34.94 16.26 -17.71
N VAL A 521 -36.15 16.62 -17.33
CA VAL A 521 -37.00 17.50 -18.13
C VAL A 521 -36.42 18.91 -18.15
N GLU A 522 -35.96 19.36 -19.31
CA GLU A 522 -35.48 20.73 -19.51
C GLU A 522 -36.63 21.66 -19.88
N GLU A 523 -37.51 21.22 -20.77
CA GLU A 523 -38.67 21.97 -21.21
C GLU A 523 -39.91 21.08 -21.14
N VAL A 524 -40.94 21.57 -20.47
CA VAL A 524 -42.18 20.83 -20.21
C VAL A 524 -43.11 20.80 -21.43
N GLY A 525 -42.97 21.74 -22.37
CA GLY A 525 -43.92 21.92 -23.46
C GLY A 525 -45.33 22.17 -22.91
N ASP A 526 -46.31 21.39 -23.40
CA ASP A 526 -47.72 21.43 -22.94
C ASP A 526 -48.09 20.25 -22.02
N SER A 527 -47.12 19.55 -21.41
CA SER A 527 -47.39 18.48 -20.44
C SER A 527 -47.93 19.05 -19.13
N GLU A 528 -49.05 18.51 -18.64
CA GLU A 528 -49.58 18.83 -17.30
C GLU A 528 -48.98 17.92 -16.21
N ASN A 529 -48.40 16.78 -16.60
CA ASN A 529 -47.93 15.75 -15.69
C ASN A 529 -46.47 15.92 -15.28
N LEU A 530 -45.64 16.52 -16.14
CA LEU A 530 -44.21 16.67 -15.91
C LEU A 530 -43.85 18.10 -15.52
N LYS A 531 -42.83 18.25 -14.67
CA LYS A 531 -42.29 19.55 -14.27
C LYS A 531 -40.86 19.71 -14.73
N GLN A 532 -40.46 20.97 -14.97
CA GLN A 532 -39.09 21.31 -15.29
C GLN A 532 -38.16 20.88 -14.14
N GLY A 533 -37.03 20.25 -14.47
CA GLY A 533 -36.07 19.71 -13.51
C GLY A 533 -36.47 18.35 -12.92
N GLN A 534 -37.62 17.78 -13.30
CA GLN A 534 -38.03 16.46 -12.80
C GLN A 534 -37.23 15.34 -13.47
N ILE A 535 -36.76 14.39 -12.66
CA ILE A 535 -36.13 13.16 -13.11
C ILE A 535 -37.24 12.16 -13.51
N VAL A 536 -37.21 11.71 -14.76
CA VAL A 536 -38.18 10.79 -15.35
C VAL A 536 -37.48 9.64 -16.04
N SER A 537 -38.09 8.46 -16.03
CA SER A 537 -37.57 7.34 -16.81
C SER A 537 -37.74 7.58 -18.31
N SER A 538 -36.85 7.01 -19.12
CA SER A 538 -36.97 7.01 -20.58
C SER A 538 -38.29 6.38 -21.10
N ARG A 539 -38.97 5.58 -20.28
CA ARG A 539 -40.31 5.04 -20.59
C ARG A 539 -41.39 6.09 -20.36
N GLN A 540 -41.42 6.71 -19.18
CA GLN A 540 -42.39 7.75 -18.83
C GLN A 540 -42.34 8.93 -19.81
N LEU A 541 -41.14 9.38 -20.19
CA LEU A 541 -40.98 10.45 -21.18
C LEU A 541 -41.56 10.06 -22.55
N ARG A 542 -41.36 8.80 -22.98
CA ARG A 542 -41.91 8.30 -24.26
C ARG A 542 -43.42 8.18 -24.24
N ASP A 543 -43.99 7.71 -23.13
CA ASP A 543 -45.43 7.56 -22.97
C ASP A 543 -46.11 8.95 -22.98
N GLU A 544 -45.57 9.92 -22.25
CA GLU A 544 -46.06 11.30 -22.22
C GLU A 544 -45.92 11.99 -23.60
N ASN A 545 -44.75 11.90 -24.24
CA ASN A 545 -44.55 12.47 -25.57
C ASN A 545 -45.43 11.80 -26.64
N SER A 546 -45.81 10.53 -26.46
CA SER A 546 -46.76 9.86 -27.36
C SER A 546 -48.18 10.40 -27.22
N LEU A 547 -48.60 10.77 -25.99
CA LEU A 547 -49.89 11.42 -25.74
C LEU A 547 -49.91 12.84 -26.32
N LEU A 548 -48.89 13.65 -26.02
CA LEU A 548 -48.76 15.02 -26.54
C LEU A 548 -48.73 15.04 -28.08
N LYS A 549 -48.05 14.07 -28.70
CA LYS A 549 -48.02 13.94 -30.16
C LYS A 549 -49.39 13.60 -30.76
N ARG A 550 -50.22 12.81 -30.08
CA ARG A 550 -51.61 12.50 -30.52
C ARG A 550 -52.50 13.73 -30.44
N GLU A 551 -52.26 14.60 -29.48
CA GLU A 551 -53.01 15.85 -29.27
C GLU A 551 -52.44 17.04 -30.05
N ALA A 552 -51.41 16.84 -30.90
CA ALA A 552 -50.71 17.88 -31.65
C ALA A 552 -50.16 19.03 -30.78
N LYS A 553 -49.74 18.69 -29.55
CA LYS A 553 -49.16 19.60 -28.55
C LYS A 553 -47.64 19.62 -28.60
N GLN A 554 -47.02 20.62 -27.96
CA GLN A 554 -45.57 20.71 -27.81
C GLN A 554 -45.05 19.58 -26.92
N LEU A 555 -44.00 18.90 -27.40
CA LEU A 555 -43.39 17.76 -26.73
C LEU A 555 -42.48 18.21 -25.59
N VAL A 556 -42.32 17.33 -24.61
CA VAL A 556 -41.37 17.49 -23.50
C VAL A 556 -39.96 17.21 -24.02
N VAL A 557 -39.05 18.17 -23.80
CA VAL A 557 -37.62 18.03 -24.09
C VAL A 557 -36.90 17.67 -22.80
N ALA A 558 -36.11 16.59 -22.85
CA ALA A 558 -35.35 16.13 -21.71
C ALA A 558 -33.95 15.68 -22.13
N ARG A 559 -32.95 16.01 -21.31
CA ARG A 559 -31.58 15.53 -21.44
C ARG A 559 -31.37 14.28 -20.59
N ASP A 560 -30.27 13.56 -20.84
CA ASP A 560 -29.87 12.46 -19.98
C ASP A 560 -29.37 12.99 -18.63
N ALA A 561 -29.66 12.25 -17.55
CA ALA A 561 -29.21 12.61 -16.21
C ALA A 561 -27.70 12.37 -16.07
N ALA A 562 -26.99 13.32 -15.47
CA ALA A 562 -25.56 13.25 -15.23
C ALA A 562 -25.30 12.62 -13.84
N PRO A 563 -24.54 11.51 -13.76
CA PRO A 563 -24.18 10.91 -12.48
C PRO A 563 -23.16 11.78 -11.74
N ALA A 564 -23.12 11.66 -10.41
CA ALA A 564 -22.11 12.34 -9.62
C ALA A 564 -20.73 11.72 -9.81
N THR A 565 -19.68 12.54 -9.70
CA THR A 565 -18.28 12.09 -9.63
C THR A 565 -17.70 12.31 -8.24
N ALA A 566 -16.86 11.38 -7.80
CA ALA A 566 -16.26 11.45 -6.47
C ALA A 566 -14.85 10.85 -6.45
N THR A 567 -14.03 11.31 -5.51
CA THR A 567 -12.71 10.75 -5.23
C THR A 567 -12.72 9.96 -3.93
N PRO A 568 -12.10 8.77 -3.84
CA PRO A 568 -11.96 8.04 -2.59
C PRO A 568 -11.22 8.86 -1.53
N GLU A 569 -11.65 8.76 -0.27
CA GLU A 569 -10.99 9.41 0.87
C GLU A 569 -10.45 8.34 1.81
N LEU A 570 -9.15 8.43 2.15
CA LEU A 570 -8.55 7.62 3.20
C LEU A 570 -8.72 8.33 4.55
N GLN A 571 -9.37 7.67 5.51
CA GLN A 571 -9.55 8.18 6.86
C GLN A 571 -8.87 7.29 7.89
N GLY A 572 -8.25 7.90 8.90
CA GLY A 572 -7.78 7.17 10.09
C GLY A 572 -8.94 6.51 10.83
N ILE A 573 -8.66 5.40 11.52
CA ILE A 573 -9.68 4.59 12.21
C ILE A 573 -10.52 5.39 13.21
N THR A 574 -9.94 6.39 13.89
CA THR A 574 -10.66 7.25 14.84
C THR A 574 -11.71 8.12 14.15
N ARG A 575 -11.38 8.67 12.97
CA ARG A 575 -12.32 9.50 12.21
C ARG A 575 -13.38 8.64 11.53
N ALA A 576 -13.00 7.45 11.07
CA ALA A 576 -13.92 6.49 10.47
C ALA A 576 -14.98 6.00 11.46
N SER A 577 -14.60 5.71 12.72
CA SER A 577 -15.52 5.24 13.77
C SER A 577 -16.49 6.32 14.27
N LEU A 578 -16.08 7.60 14.29
CA LEU A 578 -16.94 8.72 14.67
C LEU A 578 -18.03 9.03 13.64
N GLN A 579 -17.81 8.65 12.38
CA GLN A 579 -18.70 8.99 11.29
C GLN A 579 -19.46 7.78 10.72
N THR A 580 -19.81 6.82 11.57
CA THR A 580 -20.67 5.67 11.22
C THR A 580 -22.12 6.10 10.98
N LYS A 581 -22.93 5.21 10.37
CA LYS A 581 -24.36 5.48 10.12
C LYS A 581 -25.17 5.52 11.42
N SER A 582 -24.87 4.61 12.34
CA SER A 582 -25.51 4.59 13.65
C SER A 582 -24.96 5.71 14.55
N PHE A 583 -25.83 6.63 14.94
CA PHE A 583 -25.47 7.65 15.91
C PHE A 583 -25.36 7.05 17.34
N ILE A 584 -26.08 5.96 17.64
CA ILE A 584 -26.00 5.27 18.94
C ILE A 584 -24.59 4.67 19.14
N SER A 585 -24.08 3.99 18.10
CA SER A 585 -22.75 3.40 18.11
C SER A 585 -21.65 4.46 18.13
N ALA A 586 -21.77 5.52 17.31
CA ALA A 586 -20.82 6.63 17.30
C ALA A 586 -20.78 7.36 18.66
N ALA A 587 -21.94 7.62 19.28
CA ALA A 587 -22.05 8.33 20.55
C ALA A 587 -21.38 7.58 21.72
N SER A 588 -21.27 6.25 21.63
CA SER A 588 -20.62 5.41 22.63
C SER A 588 -19.09 5.49 22.61
N PHE A 589 -18.49 6.00 21.52
CA PHE A 589 -17.04 5.99 21.34
C PHE A 589 -16.37 7.24 21.93
N GLN A 590 -16.52 8.38 21.24
CA GLN A 590 -15.94 9.68 21.59
C GLN A 590 -16.82 10.83 21.08
N GLU A 591 -16.58 12.05 21.58
CA GLU A 591 -17.29 13.27 21.15
C GLU A 591 -18.83 13.18 21.23
N THR A 592 -19.36 12.50 22.26
CA THR A 592 -20.80 12.18 22.41
C THR A 592 -21.73 13.39 22.19
N THR A 593 -21.39 14.56 22.75
CA THR A 593 -22.20 15.78 22.61
C THR A 593 -22.32 16.24 21.17
N LYS A 594 -21.23 16.17 20.40
CA LYS A 594 -21.20 16.55 18.99
C LYS A 594 -22.02 15.57 18.14
N VAL A 595 -21.87 14.26 18.37
CA VAL A 595 -22.62 13.22 17.66
C VAL A 595 -24.12 13.36 17.90
N LEU A 596 -24.54 13.52 19.16
CA LEU A 596 -25.95 13.66 19.50
C LEU A 596 -26.56 14.96 18.98
N ASN A 597 -25.82 16.07 19.02
CA ASN A 597 -26.28 17.34 18.44
C ASN A 597 -26.50 17.23 16.93
N GLU A 598 -25.56 16.62 16.20
CA GLU A 598 -25.70 16.41 14.75
C GLU A 598 -26.89 15.49 14.43
N ALA A 599 -27.06 14.42 15.21
CA ALA A 599 -28.19 13.50 15.07
C ALA A 599 -29.54 14.18 15.34
N ALA A 600 -29.61 15.03 16.37
CA ALA A 600 -30.82 15.78 16.71
C ALA A 600 -31.18 16.83 15.66
N VAL A 601 -30.20 17.61 15.17
CA VAL A 601 -30.41 18.61 14.11
C VAL A 601 -30.84 17.97 12.80
N SER A 602 -30.27 16.81 12.47
CA SER A 602 -30.57 16.09 11.22
C SER A 602 -31.79 15.17 11.33
N GLY A 603 -32.38 15.00 12.52
CA GLY A 603 -33.46 14.04 12.75
C GLY A 603 -33.11 12.59 12.39
N LYS A 604 -31.88 12.13 12.69
CA LYS A 604 -31.41 10.80 12.30
C LYS A 604 -32.23 9.69 12.96
N VAL A 605 -32.54 8.64 12.21
CA VAL A 605 -33.17 7.41 12.68
C VAL A 605 -32.15 6.28 12.63
N ASP A 606 -32.05 5.50 13.70
CA ASP A 606 -31.15 4.35 13.78
C ASP A 606 -31.91 3.04 13.49
N LEU A 607 -31.36 2.20 12.61
CA LEU A 607 -31.98 0.94 12.17
C LEU A 607 -31.47 -0.30 12.96
N LEU A 608 -30.55 -0.11 13.92
CA LEU A 608 -30.00 -1.16 14.76
C LEU A 608 -29.43 -2.33 13.93
N GLU A 609 -28.63 -2.01 12.91
CA GLU A 609 -28.01 -2.99 12.00
C GLU A 609 -26.67 -3.53 12.52
N GLY A 610 -26.00 -2.82 13.42
CA GLY A 610 -24.69 -3.20 13.95
C GLY A 610 -24.77 -3.99 15.26
N LEU A 611 -23.60 -4.38 15.77
CA LEU A 611 -23.51 -5.14 17.02
C LEU A 611 -23.81 -4.26 18.23
N LYS A 612 -23.20 -3.08 18.27
CA LYS A 612 -23.13 -2.24 19.47
C LYS A 612 -24.47 -1.59 19.81
N GLU A 613 -25.24 -1.16 18.82
CA GLU A 613 -26.55 -0.56 19.04
C GLU A 613 -27.48 -1.58 19.70
N ASN A 614 -27.45 -2.83 19.20
CA ASN A 614 -28.24 -3.92 19.76
C ASN A 614 -27.80 -4.28 21.18
N VAL A 615 -26.49 -4.27 21.48
CA VAL A 615 -25.99 -4.47 22.85
C VAL A 615 -26.49 -3.36 23.79
N ILE A 616 -26.43 -2.10 23.36
CA ILE A 616 -26.85 -0.95 24.19
C ILE A 616 -28.36 -1.01 24.49
N VAL A 617 -29.17 -1.37 23.50
CA VAL A 617 -30.63 -1.46 23.65
C VAL A 617 -31.09 -2.76 24.33
N GLY A 618 -30.22 -3.78 24.39
CA GLY A 618 -30.54 -5.09 24.99
C GLY A 618 -31.21 -6.07 24.03
N HIS A 619 -31.02 -5.91 22.72
CA HIS A 619 -31.48 -6.83 21.68
C HIS A 619 -30.44 -7.92 21.37
N LYS A 620 -30.86 -8.97 20.64
CA LYS A 620 -29.93 -9.95 20.07
C LYS A 620 -29.03 -9.25 19.05
N ILE A 621 -27.72 -9.47 19.14
CA ILE A 621 -26.76 -8.95 18.17
C ILE A 621 -27.00 -9.58 16.78
N PRO A 622 -26.88 -8.83 15.68
CA PRO A 622 -27.13 -9.33 14.32
C PRO A 622 -25.96 -10.16 13.76
N ALA A 623 -25.36 -11.02 14.60
CA ALA A 623 -24.29 -11.93 14.25
C ALA A 623 -24.52 -13.31 14.89
N GLY A 624 -23.89 -14.34 14.32
CA GLY A 624 -24.04 -15.73 14.74
C GLY A 624 -25.51 -16.15 14.76
N THR A 625 -25.98 -16.64 15.91
CA THR A 625 -27.36 -17.08 16.11
C THR A 625 -28.39 -15.95 16.16
N GLY A 626 -27.96 -14.69 16.26
CA GLY A 626 -28.84 -13.53 16.28
C GLY A 626 -29.12 -12.91 14.90
N LEU A 627 -28.66 -13.53 13.81
CA LEU A 627 -29.05 -13.12 12.46
C LEU A 627 -30.57 -13.20 12.27
N ARG A 628 -31.15 -12.13 11.74
CA ARG A 628 -32.61 -12.04 11.50
C ARG A 628 -33.13 -13.15 10.59
N VAL A 629 -32.32 -13.56 9.61
CA VAL A 629 -32.63 -14.66 8.69
C VAL A 629 -32.91 -15.98 9.42
N TYR A 630 -32.27 -16.21 10.57
CA TYR A 630 -32.45 -17.44 11.34
C TYR A 630 -33.71 -17.44 12.20
N ASN A 631 -34.34 -16.29 12.44
CA ASN A 631 -35.58 -16.23 13.23
C ASN A 631 -36.76 -16.92 12.54
N ASP A 632 -36.78 -16.89 11.20
CA ASP A 632 -37.84 -17.49 10.39
C ASP A 632 -37.52 -18.93 9.97
N ILE A 633 -36.37 -19.47 10.39
CA ILE A 633 -35.98 -20.86 10.09
C ILE A 633 -36.43 -21.76 11.22
N ILE A 634 -37.38 -22.64 10.92
CA ILE A 634 -37.78 -23.72 11.82
C ILE A 634 -36.88 -24.93 11.54
N VAL A 635 -36.08 -25.31 12.53
CA VAL A 635 -35.19 -26.49 12.45
C VAL A 635 -35.86 -27.66 13.17
N GLY A 636 -36.13 -28.75 12.46
CA GLY A 636 -36.70 -29.99 13.02
C GLY A 636 -35.79 -31.21 12.73
N SER A 637 -36.10 -32.36 13.34
CA SER A 637 -35.38 -33.59 13.03
C SER A 637 -35.65 -34.02 11.58
N LYS A 638 -34.60 -34.50 10.88
CA LYS A 638 -34.76 -35.08 9.54
C LYS A 638 -35.71 -36.27 9.54
N ASP A 639 -35.77 -37.01 10.66
CA ASP A 639 -36.63 -38.18 10.80
C ASP A 639 -38.09 -37.76 11.01
N GLU A 640 -38.35 -36.70 11.78
CA GLU A 640 -39.69 -36.11 11.94
C GLU A 640 -40.20 -35.48 10.64
N TYR A 641 -39.32 -34.83 9.86
CA TYR A 641 -39.70 -34.30 8.56
C TYR A 641 -40.05 -35.40 7.56
N LYS A 642 -39.31 -36.52 7.58
CA LYS A 642 -39.61 -37.69 6.73
C LYS A 642 -40.91 -38.37 7.13
N SER A 643 -41.21 -38.52 8.43
CA SER A 643 -42.49 -39.08 8.87
C SER A 643 -43.67 -38.21 8.43
N LEU A 644 -43.55 -36.88 8.55
CA LEU A 644 -44.58 -35.93 8.10
C LEU A 644 -44.80 -35.94 6.57
N LEU A 645 -43.78 -36.30 5.78
CA LEU A 645 -43.90 -36.47 4.33
C LEU A 645 -44.58 -37.79 3.96
N ILE A 646 -44.31 -38.87 4.69
CA ILE A 646 -44.95 -40.18 4.48
C ILE A 646 -46.45 -40.07 4.76
N ASP A 647 -46.85 -39.43 5.86
CA ASP A 647 -48.26 -39.22 6.20
C ASP A 647 -49.00 -38.38 5.12
N LYS A 648 -48.29 -37.46 4.45
CA LYS A 648 -48.84 -36.64 3.36
C LYS A 648 -49.01 -37.41 2.05
N GLU A 649 -48.14 -38.36 1.74
CA GLU A 649 -48.31 -39.23 0.57
C GLU A 649 -49.47 -40.20 0.79
N GLU A 650 -49.66 -40.70 2.02
CA GLU A 650 -50.80 -41.54 2.37
C GLU A 650 -52.14 -40.79 2.26
N GLU A 651 -52.22 -39.52 2.69
CA GLU A 651 -53.43 -38.68 2.54
C GLU A 651 -53.81 -38.39 1.07
N ILE A 652 -52.86 -38.38 0.13
CA ILE A 652 -53.14 -38.14 -1.30
C ILE A 652 -53.61 -39.42 -2.01
N THR A 653 -53.33 -40.58 -1.43
CA THR A 653 -53.73 -41.89 -1.97
C THR A 653 -55.08 -42.42 -1.48
N PHE A 654 -55.83 -41.65 -0.68
CA PHE A 654 -57.19 -41.99 -0.23
C PHE A 654 -58.30 -41.27 -0.99
#